data_AF-A0A9E2N8L4-F1
#
_entry.id   AF-A0A9E2N8L4-F1
#
_cell.length_a   1.000
_cell.length_b   1.000
_cell.length_c   1.000
_cell.angle_alpha   90.00
_cell.angle_beta   90.00
_cell.angle_gamma   90.00
#
_symmetry.space_group_name_H-M   'P 1'
#
loop_
_entity.id
_entity.type
_entity.pdbx_description
1 polymer ?
#
loop_
_entity_poly.entity_id
_entity_poly.type
_entity_poly.pdbx_seq_one_letter_code
_entity_poly.pdbx_strand_id
1 'polypeptide(L)'
;MPTYTLNESETFTAQGVSADMFGANYVTIYDYEISETPVLIEQLASLNVSTLRFPGGSVTESAFTEASFLTGDYTAQTYTRDDGSVQNLTTLAEFFSVAGQVGADAQLVLPTRAAFAQSAAQALVRGTYGERTAIDSAYFVHLANFLDTARAEARANGVEITSVEIGNEFWGSGEMTAEEYGYLAGQVANFMADQYPDIAVSVQITASTGIFSPLQDRLAYLEPDGSGDFILHWASEYSGSPPSSWSRGTVSAQGNAITQTSAIAEALVDAGATDAIDGVVQHVYFDDGFAGIDSENEFALNVIKGIFEAVSGLSDVPMSVSEWSPRNALGEDSNSGNANGLHYAHTVVEAFFELAAAGVDHANFWPITFSSAKTYRTLIDSDEAELTFGGVAFQWLTQSVGGLHTVLDYEVAGSLDVHGFGSTSTLALFAAERSGSDADVALDVSELFAAGDWFALVSTLGSEEGSYSDTDDDPLITDFDGYVGSGNTVSFGLEAWNLARVELQAITAGGDTLRGADGNDTIRGDAGDDILRGGNGDDQLKGQTGDDQLYGGQGDDWLSGGFGDDSLIGGDGDDDVYGGGGADVLIGGNGADSLYAEEGRDYVQGDGGNDHIWLGGTGRFAGGDGAENIDTGAQVGTGRVIDLGGKTLLEAVSQGGDGYDVLHLTDGGDAFFLHDAITGFNDEVALSRDSDGRQSAARFVGIEEIDAGAGDDLVDFTSPDYSMDGESIRVDLGGGNDVFWGTDSDDVVFGGAGDDSIFGGAGVDRLTGGAGADSFEFTQSARYVTVTDYNPHEGDTLRFYNAGSMLFDESSVSLTASGLSIVMTHSDTGAREVMHVTLEGVSDLSLPAISAGIEIL
;
A
#
# COMPACT_ATOMS: atom_id res chain seq x y z
N MET A 1 -7.67 31.55 9.98
CA MET A 1 -7.66 30.33 10.82
C MET A 1 -8.34 30.58 12.17
N PRO A 2 -9.66 30.35 12.29
CA PRO A 2 -10.26 29.96 13.56
C PRO A 2 -9.55 28.71 14.11
N THR A 3 -9.22 28.70 15.40
CA THR A 3 -8.67 27.54 16.09
C THR A 3 -9.76 26.92 16.95
N TYR A 4 -9.99 25.63 16.79
CA TYR A 4 -10.96 24.84 17.54
C TYR A 4 -10.19 23.98 18.54
N THR A 5 -10.51 24.15 19.82
CA THR A 5 -10.02 23.24 20.86
C THR A 5 -10.98 22.08 20.95
N LEU A 6 -10.53 20.91 20.51
CA LEU A 6 -11.28 19.68 20.59
C LEU A 6 -11.35 19.28 22.07
N ASN A 7 -12.54 19.37 22.66
CA ASN A 7 -12.77 18.90 24.02
C ASN A 7 -13.82 17.81 23.94
N GLU A 8 -13.41 16.58 24.15
CA GLU A 8 -14.35 15.46 24.22
C GLU A 8 -14.98 15.39 25.62
N SER A 9 -16.30 15.32 25.68
CA SER A 9 -17.05 15.19 26.93
C SER A 9 -17.85 13.90 27.04
N GLU A 10 -17.97 13.19 25.93
CA GLU A 10 -18.64 11.91 25.80
C GLU A 10 -17.71 10.76 26.21
N THR A 11 -18.30 9.59 26.39
CA THR A 11 -17.58 8.37 26.74
C THR A 11 -17.92 7.31 25.74
N PHE A 12 -16.92 6.89 24.96
CA PHE A 12 -17.07 5.85 23.96
C PHE A 12 -16.72 4.46 24.52
N THR A 13 -17.09 3.44 23.76
CA THR A 13 -16.66 2.07 24.03
C THR A 13 -15.13 1.96 24.01
N ALA A 14 -14.59 1.02 24.80
CA ALA A 14 -13.17 0.66 24.74
C ALA A 14 -12.87 -0.36 23.63
N GLN A 15 -13.89 -0.79 22.88
CA GLN A 15 -13.74 -1.67 21.73
C GLN A 15 -13.08 -0.92 20.57
N GLY A 16 -12.13 -1.57 19.90
CA GLY A 16 -11.57 -1.04 18.66
C GLY A 16 -12.48 -1.38 17.48
N VAL A 17 -12.41 -0.61 16.40
CA VAL A 17 -13.15 -0.88 15.17
C VAL A 17 -12.66 -2.20 14.57
N SER A 18 -13.54 -3.20 14.53
CA SER A 18 -13.25 -4.51 13.93
C SER A 18 -13.19 -4.40 12.40
N ALA A 19 -12.37 -5.23 11.77
CA ALA A 19 -12.39 -5.37 10.30
C ALA A 19 -13.78 -5.80 9.81
N ASP A 20 -14.54 -6.55 10.62
CA ASP A 20 -15.90 -7.01 10.33
C ASP A 20 -16.94 -5.88 10.27
N MET A 21 -16.57 -4.65 10.67
CA MET A 21 -17.42 -3.46 10.49
C MET A 21 -17.41 -2.94 9.04
N PHE A 22 -16.46 -3.40 8.23
CA PHE A 22 -16.29 -2.99 6.84
C PHE A 22 -16.97 -3.94 5.85
N GLY A 23 -18.19 -4.39 6.16
CA GLY A 23 -18.97 -5.24 5.28
C GLY A 23 -19.86 -4.47 4.30
N ALA A 24 -20.38 -5.17 3.29
CA ALA A 24 -21.37 -4.61 2.37
C ALA A 24 -22.43 -5.65 1.93
N ASN A 25 -23.64 -5.19 1.64
CA ASN A 25 -24.74 -6.06 1.19
C ASN A 25 -24.71 -6.33 -0.30
N TYR A 26 -24.63 -7.62 -0.67
CA TYR A 26 -24.73 -8.08 -2.05
C TYR A 26 -26.16 -8.57 -2.32
N VAL A 27 -26.95 -7.76 -3.00
CA VAL A 27 -28.37 -8.00 -3.27
C VAL A 27 -28.53 -8.69 -4.61
N THR A 28 -29.07 -9.92 -4.60
CA THR A 28 -29.14 -10.78 -5.78
C THR A 28 -29.79 -10.15 -7.01
N ILE A 29 -30.75 -9.22 -6.85
CA ILE A 29 -31.44 -8.54 -7.96
C ILE A 29 -30.88 -7.16 -8.33
N TYR A 30 -30.10 -6.52 -7.47
CA TYR A 30 -29.56 -5.17 -7.74
C TYR A 30 -28.12 -5.24 -8.23
N ASP A 31 -27.31 -6.11 -7.62
CA ASP A 31 -25.86 -6.15 -7.86
C ASP A 31 -25.44 -7.22 -8.88
N TYR A 32 -26.37 -7.75 -9.68
CA TYR A 32 -26.06 -8.79 -10.67
C TYR A 32 -25.02 -8.32 -11.70
N GLU A 33 -25.02 -7.03 -12.02
CA GLU A 33 -24.14 -6.39 -13.01
C GLU A 33 -22.67 -6.32 -12.59
N ILE A 34 -22.37 -6.36 -11.28
CA ILE A 34 -21.01 -6.42 -10.75
C ILE A 34 -20.29 -7.66 -11.28
N SER A 35 -20.96 -8.81 -11.23
CA SER A 35 -20.40 -10.08 -11.73
C SER A 35 -20.18 -10.10 -13.25
N GLU A 36 -20.85 -9.20 -13.98
CA GLU A 36 -20.78 -9.10 -15.45
C GLU A 36 -19.75 -8.06 -15.94
N THR A 37 -19.25 -7.20 -15.04
CA THR A 37 -18.48 -5.99 -15.39
C THR A 37 -17.17 -5.91 -14.59
N PRO A 38 -16.00 -6.19 -15.21
CA PRO A 38 -14.71 -6.20 -14.49
C PRO A 38 -14.38 -4.91 -13.74
N VAL A 39 -14.69 -3.74 -14.31
CA VAL A 39 -14.43 -2.45 -13.65
C VAL A 39 -15.24 -2.29 -12.36
N LEU A 40 -16.48 -2.81 -12.30
CA LEU A 40 -17.27 -2.78 -11.05
C LEU A 40 -16.69 -3.70 -9.97
N ILE A 41 -16.02 -4.80 -10.37
CA ILE A 41 -15.28 -5.64 -9.42
C ILE A 41 -14.07 -4.89 -8.88
N GLU A 42 -13.36 -4.13 -9.72
CA GLU A 42 -12.24 -3.27 -9.29
C GLU A 42 -12.72 -2.18 -8.31
N GLN A 43 -13.88 -1.55 -8.57
CA GLN A 43 -14.48 -0.59 -7.62
C GLN A 43 -14.91 -1.25 -6.31
N LEU A 44 -15.51 -2.44 -6.35
CA LEU A 44 -15.86 -3.16 -5.12
C LEU A 44 -14.60 -3.58 -4.34
N ALA A 45 -13.53 -3.98 -5.02
CA ALA A 45 -12.25 -4.29 -4.40
C ALA A 45 -11.62 -3.04 -3.77
N SER A 46 -11.74 -1.87 -4.41
CA SER A 46 -11.17 -0.61 -3.91
C SER A 46 -11.81 -0.15 -2.60
N LEU A 47 -13.09 -0.51 -2.33
CA LEU A 47 -13.75 -0.26 -1.05
C LEU A 47 -13.12 -1.04 0.11
N ASN A 48 -12.31 -2.08 -0.16
CA ASN A 48 -11.65 -2.93 0.84
C ASN A 48 -12.65 -3.57 1.82
N VAL A 49 -13.77 -4.08 1.29
CA VAL A 49 -14.79 -4.75 2.10
C VAL A 49 -14.28 -6.08 2.66
N SER A 50 -14.46 -6.31 3.96
CA SER A 50 -14.02 -7.54 4.62
C SER A 50 -15.02 -8.69 4.46
N THR A 51 -16.32 -8.36 4.42
CA THR A 51 -17.41 -9.33 4.34
C THR A 51 -18.49 -8.88 3.36
N LEU A 52 -18.97 -9.81 2.53
CA LEU A 52 -20.16 -9.62 1.71
C LEU A 52 -21.34 -10.43 2.27
N ARG A 53 -22.46 -9.73 2.52
CA ARG A 53 -23.71 -10.36 2.97
C ARG A 53 -24.56 -10.82 1.78
N PHE A 54 -24.91 -12.10 1.74
CA PHE A 54 -25.69 -12.70 0.65
C PHE A 54 -26.69 -13.78 1.10
N PRO A 55 -27.89 -13.87 0.50
CA PRO A 55 -28.48 -12.85 -0.35
C PRO A 55 -28.87 -11.65 0.53
N GLY A 56 -28.55 -10.44 0.09
CA GLY A 56 -28.93 -9.22 0.80
C GLY A 56 -30.42 -8.89 0.63
N GLY A 57 -31.01 -8.27 1.66
CA GLY A 57 -32.30 -7.58 1.60
C GLY A 57 -33.55 -8.46 1.59
N SER A 58 -34.70 -7.80 1.51
CA SER A 58 -36.02 -8.46 1.50
C SER A 58 -36.26 -9.44 0.34
N VAL A 59 -35.41 -9.39 -0.70
CA VAL A 59 -35.44 -10.32 -1.83
C VAL A 59 -35.02 -11.74 -1.44
N THR A 60 -34.30 -11.89 -0.32
CA THR A 60 -33.99 -13.18 0.29
C THR A 60 -35.25 -13.98 0.59
N GLU A 61 -36.25 -13.33 1.19
CA GLU A 61 -37.53 -13.93 1.60
C GLU A 61 -38.54 -13.99 0.44
N SER A 62 -38.14 -13.62 -0.77
CA SER A 62 -39.00 -13.67 -1.96
C SER A 62 -38.28 -14.30 -3.15
N ALA A 63 -37.63 -13.51 -4.00
CA ALA A 63 -37.04 -13.97 -5.25
C ALA A 63 -36.03 -15.12 -5.04
N PHE A 64 -35.12 -14.99 -4.07
CA PHE A 64 -34.14 -16.05 -3.80
C PHE A 64 -34.80 -17.31 -3.21
N THR A 65 -35.74 -17.13 -2.28
CA THR A 65 -36.50 -18.24 -1.68
C THR A 65 -37.18 -19.08 -2.76
N GLU A 66 -37.91 -18.42 -3.66
CA GLU A 66 -38.72 -19.08 -4.69
C GLU A 66 -37.88 -19.63 -5.84
N ALA A 67 -36.89 -18.87 -6.32
CA ALA A 67 -36.11 -19.26 -7.49
C ALA A 67 -35.06 -20.33 -7.17
N SER A 68 -34.43 -20.27 -6.00
CA SER A 68 -33.22 -21.04 -5.68
C SER A 68 -33.37 -21.92 -4.44
N PHE A 69 -33.79 -21.36 -3.30
CA PHE A 69 -33.81 -22.12 -2.04
C PHE A 69 -34.78 -23.31 -2.09
N LEU A 70 -36.03 -23.08 -2.50
CA LEU A 70 -37.08 -24.09 -2.59
C LEU A 70 -36.87 -25.09 -3.74
N THR A 71 -36.28 -24.63 -4.85
CA THR A 71 -36.06 -25.46 -6.04
C THR A 71 -34.78 -26.30 -5.93
N GLY A 72 -33.80 -25.82 -5.15
CA GLY A 72 -32.42 -26.32 -5.15
C GLY A 72 -31.63 -25.93 -6.41
N ASP A 73 -32.14 -25.00 -7.23
CA ASP A 73 -31.46 -24.48 -8.41
C ASP A 73 -30.70 -23.19 -8.08
N TYR A 74 -29.47 -23.34 -7.62
CA TYR A 74 -28.55 -22.24 -7.33
C TYR A 74 -27.86 -21.67 -8.59
N THR A 75 -28.27 -22.13 -9.78
CA THR A 75 -27.82 -21.62 -11.09
C THR A 75 -28.88 -20.75 -11.77
N ALA A 76 -30.01 -20.52 -11.11
CA ALA A 76 -31.08 -19.67 -11.62
C ALA A 76 -30.62 -18.21 -11.74
N GLN A 77 -30.49 -17.74 -12.98
CA GLN A 77 -30.14 -16.34 -13.29
C GLN A 77 -31.37 -15.42 -13.42
N THR A 78 -32.59 -15.97 -13.31
CA THR A 78 -33.81 -15.18 -13.44
C THR A 78 -34.91 -15.65 -12.50
N TYR A 79 -35.74 -14.69 -12.07
CA TYR A 79 -36.97 -14.94 -11.33
C TYR A 79 -38.16 -14.30 -12.06
N THR A 80 -39.26 -15.03 -12.22
CA THR A 80 -40.50 -14.49 -12.80
C THR A 80 -41.48 -14.17 -11.67
N ARG A 81 -41.84 -12.90 -11.51
CA ARG A 81 -42.84 -12.44 -10.52
C ARG A 81 -44.25 -12.88 -10.90
N ASP A 82 -45.17 -12.81 -9.95
CA ASP A 82 -46.59 -13.16 -10.13
C ASP A 82 -47.29 -12.33 -11.22
N ASP A 83 -46.81 -11.11 -11.47
CA ASP A 83 -47.31 -10.24 -12.54
C ASP A 83 -46.75 -10.60 -13.94
N GLY A 84 -45.88 -11.61 -14.02
CA GLY A 84 -45.23 -12.09 -15.23
C GLY A 84 -43.96 -11.32 -15.63
N SER A 85 -43.52 -10.34 -14.84
CA SER A 85 -42.24 -9.65 -15.07
C SER A 85 -41.06 -10.55 -14.70
N VAL A 86 -39.95 -10.44 -15.45
CA VAL A 86 -38.72 -11.20 -15.23
C VAL A 86 -37.67 -10.28 -14.63
N GLN A 87 -37.00 -10.76 -13.58
CA GLN A 87 -35.88 -10.10 -12.91
C GLN A 87 -34.62 -10.95 -13.08
N ASN A 88 -33.47 -10.30 -13.22
CA ASN A 88 -32.17 -10.99 -13.17
C ASN A 88 -31.84 -11.35 -11.71
N LEU A 89 -31.06 -12.41 -11.55
CA LEU A 89 -30.56 -12.89 -10.27
C LEU A 89 -29.07 -13.18 -10.38
N THR A 90 -28.35 -12.83 -9.34
CA THR A 90 -26.99 -13.31 -9.11
C THR A 90 -27.06 -14.75 -8.62
N THR A 91 -26.37 -15.65 -9.32
CA THR A 91 -26.22 -17.05 -8.91
C THR A 91 -25.24 -17.18 -7.75
N LEU A 92 -25.26 -18.34 -7.08
CA LEU A 92 -24.35 -18.59 -5.96
C LEU A 92 -22.88 -18.64 -6.41
N ALA A 93 -22.61 -19.18 -7.61
CA ALA A 93 -21.27 -19.24 -8.16
C ALA A 93 -20.73 -17.87 -8.57
N GLU A 94 -21.58 -17.02 -9.18
CA GLU A 94 -21.22 -15.63 -9.51
C GLU A 94 -20.87 -14.84 -8.24
N PHE A 95 -21.70 -14.94 -7.18
CA PHE A 95 -21.44 -14.29 -5.90
C PHE A 95 -20.08 -14.68 -5.31
N PHE A 96 -19.80 -15.98 -5.15
CA PHE A 96 -18.52 -16.42 -4.56
C PHE A 96 -17.31 -16.13 -5.46
N SER A 97 -17.50 -16.08 -6.78
CA SER A 97 -16.46 -15.62 -7.70
C SER A 97 -16.13 -14.14 -7.50
N VAL A 98 -17.12 -13.29 -7.24
CA VAL A 98 -16.90 -11.87 -6.93
C VAL A 98 -16.22 -11.74 -5.56
N ALA A 99 -16.76 -12.39 -4.52
CA ALA A 99 -16.19 -12.36 -3.17
C ALA A 99 -14.70 -12.77 -3.16
N GLY A 100 -14.33 -13.84 -3.85
CA GLY A 100 -12.94 -14.29 -3.95
C GLY A 100 -12.02 -13.33 -4.74
N GLN A 101 -12.55 -12.59 -5.72
CA GLN A 101 -11.78 -11.59 -6.47
C GLN A 101 -11.51 -10.33 -5.64
N VAL A 102 -12.46 -9.92 -4.81
CA VAL A 102 -12.33 -8.74 -3.95
C VAL A 102 -11.69 -9.07 -2.59
N GLY A 103 -11.44 -10.35 -2.29
CA GLY A 103 -10.82 -10.78 -1.04
C GLY A 103 -11.74 -10.73 0.18
N ALA A 104 -13.06 -10.76 -0.03
CA ALA A 104 -14.05 -10.68 1.05
C ALA A 104 -14.54 -12.08 1.46
N ASP A 105 -14.79 -12.24 2.76
CA ASP A 105 -15.51 -13.38 3.30
C ASP A 105 -17.03 -13.20 3.13
N ALA A 106 -17.81 -14.22 3.49
CA ALA A 106 -19.25 -14.25 3.27
C ALA A 106 -20.05 -14.41 4.56
N GLN A 107 -21.04 -13.53 4.74
CA GLN A 107 -22.15 -13.72 5.67
C GLN A 107 -23.38 -14.20 4.90
N LEU A 108 -23.97 -15.33 5.29
CA LEU A 108 -25.13 -15.88 4.59
C LEU A 108 -26.46 -15.64 5.30
N VAL A 109 -27.49 -15.24 4.56
CA VAL A 109 -28.84 -15.05 5.13
C VAL A 109 -29.71 -16.28 4.86
N LEU A 110 -30.25 -16.89 5.91
CA LEU A 110 -31.05 -18.10 5.85
C LEU A 110 -32.54 -17.76 5.70
N PRO A 111 -33.21 -18.12 4.60
CA PRO A 111 -34.62 -17.77 4.40
C PRO A 111 -35.55 -18.37 5.46
N THR A 112 -36.54 -17.62 5.94
CA THR A 112 -37.47 -18.07 6.99
C THR A 112 -38.92 -18.21 6.52
N ARG A 113 -39.31 -17.54 5.43
CA ARG A 113 -40.68 -17.53 4.91
C ARG A 113 -41.25 -18.93 4.65
N ALA A 114 -40.42 -19.85 4.17
CA ALA A 114 -40.84 -21.19 3.78
C ALA A 114 -40.76 -22.24 4.91
N ALA A 115 -40.44 -21.84 6.15
CA ALA A 115 -40.06 -22.81 7.18
C ALA A 115 -41.25 -23.56 7.80
N PHE A 116 -42.38 -22.89 8.04
CA PHE A 116 -43.51 -23.53 8.71
C PHE A 116 -44.29 -24.45 7.78
N ALA A 117 -44.66 -25.64 8.27
CA ALA A 117 -45.52 -26.59 7.55
C ALA A 117 -46.95 -26.07 7.30
N GLN A 118 -47.30 -24.97 7.95
CA GLN A 118 -48.58 -24.28 7.81
C GLN A 118 -48.32 -22.79 7.53
N SER A 119 -48.88 -22.29 6.42
CA SER A 119 -48.80 -20.88 6.07
C SER A 119 -49.51 -19.99 7.11
N ALA A 120 -49.17 -18.70 7.13
CA ALA A 120 -49.84 -17.72 7.98
C ALA A 120 -51.35 -17.68 7.72
N ALA A 121 -51.73 -17.72 6.44
CA ALA A 121 -53.11 -17.67 6.03
C ALA A 121 -53.89 -18.93 6.46
N GLN A 122 -53.29 -20.12 6.34
CA GLN A 122 -53.89 -21.35 6.89
C GLN A 122 -54.01 -21.27 8.41
N ALA A 123 -53.03 -20.71 9.11
CA ALA A 123 -53.06 -20.55 10.57
C ALA A 123 -54.17 -19.61 11.02
N LEU A 124 -54.38 -18.51 10.29
CA LEU A 124 -55.49 -17.58 10.52
C LEU A 124 -56.86 -18.24 10.35
N VAL A 125 -57.05 -19.05 9.30
CA VAL A 125 -58.32 -19.78 9.09
C VAL A 125 -58.58 -20.81 10.19
N ARG A 126 -57.52 -21.43 10.72
CA ARG A 126 -57.63 -22.47 11.76
C ARG A 126 -57.61 -21.92 13.20
N GLY A 127 -57.29 -20.63 13.36
CA GLY A 127 -57.15 -19.99 14.68
C GLY A 127 -55.90 -20.42 15.44
N THR A 128 -54.82 -20.76 14.72
CA THR A 128 -53.53 -21.19 15.27
C THR A 128 -52.39 -20.22 14.94
N TYR A 129 -52.72 -19.03 14.41
CA TYR A 129 -51.75 -17.98 14.13
C TYR A 129 -51.15 -17.47 15.45
N GLY A 130 -49.81 -17.41 15.53
CA GLY A 130 -49.08 -17.11 16.77
C GLY A 130 -48.72 -18.34 17.60
N GLU A 131 -49.23 -19.52 17.25
CA GLU A 131 -49.00 -20.77 17.99
C GLU A 131 -48.35 -21.87 17.12
N ARG A 132 -47.81 -21.51 15.95
CA ARG A 132 -47.19 -22.48 15.04
C ARG A 132 -45.86 -22.98 15.60
N THR A 133 -45.74 -24.30 15.71
CA THR A 133 -44.50 -24.98 16.15
C THR A 133 -44.07 -26.11 15.20
N ALA A 134 -44.87 -26.41 14.18
CA ALA A 134 -44.57 -27.44 13.20
C ALA A 134 -43.78 -26.86 12.02
N ILE A 135 -42.48 -27.13 12.00
CA ILE A 135 -41.57 -26.81 10.88
C ILE A 135 -41.75 -27.88 9.79
N ASP A 136 -41.73 -27.48 8.51
CA ASP A 136 -41.72 -28.42 7.40
C ASP A 136 -40.41 -29.21 7.43
N SER A 137 -40.49 -30.54 7.46
CA SER A 137 -39.30 -31.41 7.41
C SER A 137 -38.42 -31.18 6.17
N ALA A 138 -38.99 -30.70 5.05
CA ALA A 138 -38.21 -30.36 3.86
C ALA A 138 -37.33 -29.12 4.07
N TYR A 139 -37.71 -28.20 4.96
CA TYR A 139 -36.99 -26.95 5.18
C TYR A 139 -35.53 -27.17 5.58
N PHE A 140 -35.25 -28.07 6.54
CA PHE A 140 -33.88 -28.40 6.94
C PHE A 140 -33.08 -29.11 5.83
N VAL A 141 -33.76 -29.80 4.90
CA VAL A 141 -33.11 -30.37 3.71
C VAL A 141 -32.71 -29.24 2.75
N HIS A 142 -33.56 -28.22 2.57
CA HIS A 142 -33.22 -27.05 1.77
C HIS A 142 -32.08 -26.23 2.39
N LEU A 143 -32.08 -26.04 3.72
CA LEU A 143 -30.96 -25.41 4.44
C LEU A 143 -29.65 -26.16 4.23
N ALA A 144 -29.64 -27.48 4.44
CA ALA A 144 -28.44 -28.29 4.23
C ALA A 144 -27.95 -28.20 2.78
N ASN A 145 -28.85 -28.31 1.80
CA ASN A 145 -28.49 -28.19 0.39
C ASN A 145 -27.89 -26.81 0.06
N PHE A 146 -28.47 -25.74 0.61
CA PHE A 146 -27.97 -24.38 0.40
C PHE A 146 -26.57 -24.22 0.98
N LEU A 147 -26.38 -24.56 2.25
CA LEU A 147 -25.11 -24.42 2.96
C LEU A 147 -24.02 -25.31 2.36
N ASP A 148 -24.32 -26.57 2.04
CA ASP A 148 -23.34 -27.47 1.43
C ASP A 148 -22.91 -26.99 0.04
N THR A 149 -23.84 -26.46 -0.75
CA THR A 149 -23.53 -25.87 -2.06
C THR A 149 -22.71 -24.59 -1.88
N ALA A 150 -23.12 -23.69 -0.99
CA ALA A 150 -22.40 -22.45 -0.70
C ALA A 150 -20.97 -22.72 -0.22
N ARG A 151 -20.77 -23.68 0.69
CA ARG A 151 -19.42 -24.08 1.14
C ARG A 151 -18.57 -24.64 0.01
N ALA A 152 -19.17 -25.35 -0.95
CA ALA A 152 -18.43 -25.87 -2.10
C ALA A 152 -17.97 -24.73 -3.02
N GLU A 153 -18.84 -23.76 -3.31
CA GLU A 153 -18.51 -22.59 -4.13
C GLU A 153 -17.50 -21.67 -3.42
N ALA A 154 -17.68 -21.40 -2.12
CA ALA A 154 -16.77 -20.60 -1.30
C ALA A 154 -15.35 -21.17 -1.33
N ARG A 155 -15.21 -22.47 -1.06
CA ARG A 155 -13.91 -23.18 -1.11
C ARG A 155 -13.27 -23.16 -2.50
N ALA A 156 -14.06 -23.17 -3.57
CA ALA A 156 -13.54 -23.09 -4.93
C ALA A 156 -12.93 -21.72 -5.25
N ASN A 157 -13.36 -20.68 -4.54
CA ASN A 157 -12.93 -19.29 -4.74
C ASN A 157 -12.05 -18.75 -3.60
N GLY A 158 -11.71 -19.57 -2.61
CA GLY A 158 -10.87 -19.17 -1.48
C GLY A 158 -11.56 -18.27 -0.45
N VAL A 159 -12.90 -18.29 -0.40
CA VAL A 159 -13.74 -17.49 0.48
C VAL A 159 -14.14 -18.29 1.72
N GLU A 160 -14.13 -17.68 2.91
CA GLU A 160 -14.69 -18.26 4.13
C GLU A 160 -16.15 -17.81 4.33
N ILE A 161 -16.99 -18.73 4.81
CA ILE A 161 -18.34 -18.38 5.28
C ILE A 161 -18.23 -18.22 6.78
N THR A 162 -18.10 -16.99 7.25
CA THR A 162 -17.78 -16.67 8.66
C THR A 162 -19.01 -16.74 9.55
N SER A 163 -20.18 -16.33 9.03
CA SER A 163 -21.42 -16.30 9.80
C SER A 163 -22.67 -16.53 8.95
N VAL A 164 -23.76 -16.87 9.64
CA VAL A 164 -25.12 -16.87 9.11
C VAL A 164 -26.04 -15.97 9.93
N GLU A 165 -26.97 -15.33 9.26
CA GLU A 165 -28.11 -14.63 9.85
C GLU A 165 -29.41 -15.40 9.57
N ILE A 166 -30.28 -15.53 10.57
CA ILE A 166 -31.56 -16.23 10.41
C ILE A 166 -32.66 -15.26 10.00
N GLY A 167 -32.99 -15.26 8.71
CA GLY A 167 -34.07 -14.48 8.11
C GLY A 167 -33.68 -13.05 7.74
N ASN A 168 -34.60 -12.36 7.06
CA ASN A 168 -34.44 -10.94 6.73
C ASN A 168 -35.74 -10.16 6.99
N GLU A 169 -35.94 -9.69 8.22
CA GLU A 169 -37.10 -8.88 8.66
C GLU A 169 -38.48 -9.50 8.33
N PHE A 170 -38.56 -10.80 8.03
CA PHE A 170 -39.77 -11.41 7.51
C PHE A 170 -40.92 -11.40 8.53
N TRP A 171 -40.64 -11.48 9.83
CA TRP A 171 -41.67 -11.37 10.87
C TRP A 171 -42.37 -10.00 10.85
N GLY A 172 -41.68 -8.96 10.36
CA GLY A 172 -42.24 -7.63 10.15
C GLY A 172 -43.40 -7.60 9.15
N SER A 173 -43.47 -8.57 8.25
CA SER A 173 -44.57 -8.68 7.27
C SER A 173 -45.93 -8.92 7.93
N GLY A 174 -45.97 -9.50 9.13
CA GLY A 174 -47.19 -10.02 9.75
C GLY A 174 -47.58 -11.42 9.30
N GLU A 175 -46.77 -12.09 8.47
CA GLU A 175 -46.95 -13.52 8.16
C GLU A 175 -46.30 -14.45 9.21
N MET A 176 -45.61 -13.87 10.19
CA MET A 176 -45.09 -14.56 11.37
C MET A 176 -45.14 -13.61 12.58
N THR A 177 -45.50 -14.13 13.74
CA THR A 177 -45.38 -13.40 15.01
C THR A 177 -43.93 -13.38 15.50
N ALA A 178 -43.59 -12.46 16.39
CA ALA A 178 -42.26 -12.41 17.00
C ALA A 178 -41.94 -13.70 17.78
N GLU A 179 -42.95 -14.28 18.45
CA GLU A 179 -42.84 -15.57 19.15
C GLU A 179 -42.59 -16.74 18.19
N GLU A 180 -43.34 -16.82 17.08
CA GLU A 180 -43.13 -17.84 16.05
C GLU A 180 -41.73 -17.72 15.41
N TYR A 181 -41.24 -16.50 15.17
CA TYR A 181 -39.89 -16.28 14.68
C TYR A 181 -38.84 -16.73 15.69
N GLY A 182 -38.94 -16.32 16.96
CA GLY A 182 -37.98 -16.74 17.98
C GLY A 182 -37.94 -18.26 18.14
N TYR A 183 -39.09 -18.94 18.05
CA TYR A 183 -39.13 -20.41 18.05
C TYR A 183 -38.43 -20.99 16.82
N LEU A 184 -38.73 -20.50 15.60
CA LEU A 184 -38.10 -20.95 14.37
C LEU A 184 -36.57 -20.73 14.40
N ALA A 185 -36.14 -19.53 14.77
CA ALA A 185 -34.74 -19.17 14.89
C ALA A 185 -34.02 -20.09 15.88
N GLY A 186 -34.66 -20.45 17.00
CA GLY A 186 -34.10 -21.41 17.95
C GLY A 186 -33.95 -22.83 17.37
N GLN A 187 -34.89 -23.27 16.52
CA GLN A 187 -34.75 -24.55 15.82
C GLN A 187 -33.65 -24.53 14.77
N VAL A 188 -33.49 -23.41 14.04
CA VAL A 188 -32.44 -23.24 13.03
C VAL A 188 -31.06 -23.11 13.69
N ALA A 189 -30.93 -22.35 14.76
CA ALA A 189 -29.68 -22.22 15.52
C ALA A 189 -29.20 -23.57 16.06
N ASN A 190 -30.09 -24.37 16.65
CA ASN A 190 -29.75 -25.73 17.09
C ASN A 190 -29.34 -26.66 15.92
N PHE A 191 -29.98 -26.53 14.76
CA PHE A 191 -29.58 -27.26 13.56
C PHE A 191 -28.18 -26.86 13.09
N MET A 192 -27.88 -25.56 13.07
CA MET A 192 -26.57 -25.02 12.71
C MET A 192 -25.49 -25.50 13.69
N ALA A 193 -25.71 -25.40 14.99
CA ALA A 193 -24.76 -25.87 15.99
C ALA A 193 -24.46 -27.38 15.91
N ASP A 194 -25.42 -28.20 15.46
CA ASP A 194 -25.22 -29.65 15.30
C ASP A 194 -24.54 -30.02 13.97
N GLN A 195 -24.89 -29.35 12.87
CA GLN A 195 -24.44 -29.74 11.52
C GLN A 195 -23.27 -28.89 10.99
N TYR A 196 -23.16 -27.64 11.43
CA TYR A 196 -22.21 -26.62 10.97
C TYR A 196 -21.61 -25.83 12.15
N PRO A 197 -20.99 -26.49 13.14
CA PRO A 197 -20.50 -25.84 14.37
C PRO A 197 -19.33 -24.86 14.13
N ASP A 198 -18.81 -24.80 12.90
CA ASP A 198 -17.74 -23.91 12.48
C ASP A 198 -18.22 -22.56 11.94
N ILE A 199 -19.54 -22.34 11.82
CA ILE A 199 -20.13 -21.11 11.28
C ILE A 199 -20.90 -20.40 12.40
N ALA A 200 -20.58 -19.14 12.66
CA ALA A 200 -21.25 -18.36 13.70
C ALA A 200 -22.72 -18.08 13.33
N VAL A 201 -23.63 -18.14 14.30
CA VAL A 201 -25.07 -17.96 14.09
C VAL A 201 -25.57 -16.70 14.80
N SER A 202 -26.09 -15.75 14.01
CA SER A 202 -26.74 -14.55 14.50
C SER A 202 -28.26 -14.62 14.34
N VAL A 203 -28.97 -14.23 15.41
CA VAL A 203 -30.44 -14.17 15.41
C VAL A 203 -30.90 -12.72 15.30
N GLN A 204 -31.85 -12.48 14.41
CA GLN A 204 -32.38 -11.15 14.20
C GLN A 204 -33.24 -10.71 15.39
N ILE A 205 -32.98 -9.50 15.89
CA ILE A 205 -33.81 -8.84 16.88
C ILE A 205 -34.51 -7.64 16.23
N THR A 206 -35.36 -6.93 16.96
CA THR A 206 -36.25 -5.95 16.31
C THR A 206 -35.46 -4.75 15.78
N ALA A 207 -35.57 -4.47 14.48
CA ALA A 207 -34.86 -3.37 13.82
C ALA A 207 -35.34 -1.98 14.28
N SER A 208 -34.43 -1.01 14.26
CA SER A 208 -34.74 0.40 14.58
C SER A 208 -35.51 1.11 13.47
N THR A 209 -35.51 0.54 12.26
CA THR A 209 -36.17 1.00 11.02
C THR A 209 -37.70 1.07 11.10
N GLY A 210 -38.27 0.72 12.25
CA GLY A 210 -39.72 0.71 12.48
C GLY A 210 -40.43 -0.50 11.85
N ILE A 211 -39.68 -1.49 11.35
CA ILE A 211 -40.24 -2.72 10.77
C ILE A 211 -40.62 -3.67 11.91
N PHE A 212 -41.91 -3.61 12.24
CA PHE A 212 -42.52 -4.37 13.33
C PHE A 212 -43.55 -5.33 12.77
N SER A 213 -43.64 -6.52 13.37
CA SER A 213 -44.88 -7.29 13.25
C SER A 213 -46.02 -6.38 13.74
N PRO A 214 -47.23 -6.42 13.13
CA PRO A 214 -48.16 -5.30 13.17
C PRO A 214 -48.36 -4.67 14.56
N LEU A 215 -48.17 -3.36 14.68
CA LEU A 215 -48.38 -2.62 15.94
C LEU A 215 -49.87 -2.54 16.35
N GLN A 216 -50.77 -2.85 15.42
CA GLN A 216 -52.21 -2.83 15.58
C GLN A 216 -52.81 -4.05 14.89
N ASP A 217 -53.98 -4.48 15.33
CA ASP A 217 -54.71 -5.57 14.69
C ASP A 217 -54.97 -5.24 13.21
N ARG A 218 -54.50 -6.09 12.31
CA ARG A 218 -54.71 -5.95 10.86
C ARG A 218 -55.68 -7.01 10.36
N LEU A 219 -56.69 -6.57 9.63
CA LEU A 219 -57.60 -7.47 8.92
C LEU A 219 -56.93 -7.94 7.62
N ALA A 220 -56.95 -9.25 7.40
CA ALA A 220 -56.51 -9.87 6.16
C ALA A 220 -57.68 -10.58 5.47
N TYR A 221 -57.74 -10.46 4.14
CA TYR A 221 -58.60 -11.27 3.29
C TYR A 221 -57.80 -12.42 2.69
N LEU A 222 -58.36 -13.62 2.73
CA LEU A 222 -57.64 -14.85 2.41
C LEU A 222 -58.27 -15.48 1.17
N GLU A 223 -57.58 -15.34 0.04
CA GLU A 223 -57.99 -15.85 -1.27
C GLU A 223 -57.55 -17.30 -1.43
N PRO A 224 -58.45 -18.28 -1.64
CA PRO A 224 -58.03 -19.65 -1.90
C PRO A 224 -57.24 -19.75 -3.21
N ASP A 225 -56.05 -20.32 -3.16
CA ASP A 225 -55.14 -20.45 -4.33
C ASP A 225 -55.40 -21.71 -5.18
N GLY A 226 -56.22 -22.63 -4.67
CA GLY A 226 -56.54 -23.91 -5.31
C GLY A 226 -55.62 -25.08 -4.93
N SER A 227 -54.52 -24.83 -4.20
CA SER A 227 -53.64 -25.85 -3.61
C SER A 227 -54.12 -26.35 -2.24
N GLY A 228 -55.04 -25.60 -1.62
CA GLY A 228 -55.45 -25.81 -0.23
C GLY A 228 -54.84 -24.77 0.72
N ASP A 229 -54.07 -23.82 0.17
CA ASP A 229 -53.59 -22.62 0.84
C ASP A 229 -54.39 -21.37 0.42
N PHE A 230 -53.96 -20.21 0.88
CA PHE A 230 -54.56 -18.93 0.60
C PHE A 230 -53.51 -17.86 0.34
N ILE A 231 -53.75 -17.02 -0.66
CA ILE A 231 -53.03 -15.77 -0.86
C ILE A 231 -53.58 -14.76 0.15
N LEU A 232 -52.68 -14.18 0.96
CA LEU A 232 -53.01 -13.17 1.96
C LEU A 232 -53.05 -11.80 1.29
N HIS A 233 -54.19 -11.12 1.42
CA HIS A 233 -54.38 -9.74 0.98
C HIS A 233 -54.68 -8.86 2.18
N TRP A 234 -53.86 -7.85 2.45
CA TRP A 234 -54.17 -6.89 3.51
C TRP A 234 -55.42 -6.09 3.17
N ALA A 235 -56.38 -6.03 4.10
CA ALA A 235 -57.63 -5.32 3.87
C ALA A 235 -57.43 -3.81 3.60
N SER A 236 -56.31 -3.24 4.09
CA SER A 236 -55.88 -1.87 3.84
C SER A 236 -55.42 -1.63 2.40
N GLU A 237 -54.90 -2.65 1.73
CA GLU A 237 -54.27 -2.57 0.41
C GLU A 237 -55.18 -3.12 -0.70
N TYR A 238 -56.20 -3.90 -0.32
CA TYR A 238 -57.14 -4.49 -1.27
C TYR A 238 -58.14 -3.46 -1.82
N SER A 239 -58.01 -3.12 -3.10
CA SER A 239 -58.90 -2.20 -3.80
C SER A 239 -60.20 -2.89 -4.27
N GLY A 240 -61.12 -3.18 -3.35
CA GLY A 240 -62.43 -3.74 -3.71
C GLY A 240 -63.22 -4.35 -2.57
N SER A 241 -64.35 -4.98 -2.91
CA SER A 241 -65.05 -5.88 -1.99
C SER A 241 -64.53 -7.30 -2.19
N PRO A 242 -63.94 -7.95 -1.17
CA PRO A 242 -63.42 -9.30 -1.33
C PRO A 242 -64.56 -10.25 -1.72
N PRO A 243 -64.34 -11.18 -2.67
CA PRO A 243 -65.30 -12.22 -3.01
C PRO A 243 -65.80 -12.98 -1.79
N SER A 244 -67.05 -13.44 -1.82
CA SER A 244 -67.65 -14.23 -0.72
C SER A 244 -66.96 -15.58 -0.48
N SER A 245 -66.15 -16.04 -1.43
CA SER A 245 -65.34 -17.25 -1.32
C SER A 245 -64.08 -17.05 -0.48
N TRP A 246 -63.69 -15.80 -0.22
CA TRP A 246 -62.50 -15.49 0.57
C TRP A 246 -62.82 -15.58 2.06
N SER A 247 -61.87 -16.13 2.82
CA SER A 247 -61.95 -16.11 4.28
C SER A 247 -61.42 -14.79 4.82
N ARG A 248 -61.64 -14.53 6.11
CA ARG A 248 -61.10 -13.34 6.80
C ARG A 248 -60.37 -13.79 8.04
N GLY A 249 -59.20 -13.21 8.27
CA GLY A 249 -58.39 -13.42 9.48
C GLY A 249 -57.97 -12.09 10.07
N THR A 250 -57.72 -12.06 11.37
CA THR A 250 -57.11 -10.91 12.05
C THR A 250 -55.71 -11.31 12.48
N VAL A 251 -54.71 -10.62 11.92
CA VAL A 251 -53.34 -10.66 12.43
C VAL A 251 -53.29 -9.72 13.63
N SER A 252 -53.01 -10.29 14.81
CA SER A 252 -53.10 -9.56 16.08
C SER A 252 -51.87 -8.69 16.31
N ALA A 253 -52.07 -7.54 16.96
CA ALA A 253 -50.98 -6.64 17.31
C ALA A 253 -49.90 -7.33 18.17
N GLN A 254 -48.61 -7.08 17.87
CA GLN A 254 -47.48 -7.68 18.60
C GLN A 254 -46.76 -6.72 19.58
N GLY A 255 -47.21 -5.46 19.68
CA GLY A 255 -46.56 -4.45 20.53
C GLY A 255 -45.32 -3.82 19.88
N ASN A 256 -44.57 -3.02 20.64
CA ASN A 256 -43.39 -2.29 20.16
C ASN A 256 -42.12 -3.16 20.12
N ALA A 257 -40.99 -2.57 19.67
CA ALA A 257 -39.68 -3.22 19.60
C ALA A 257 -39.29 -3.99 20.88
N ILE A 258 -39.49 -3.36 22.05
CA ILE A 258 -39.21 -3.96 23.36
C ILE A 258 -40.02 -5.25 23.56
N THR A 259 -41.33 -5.19 23.25
CA THR A 259 -42.24 -6.33 23.42
C THR A 259 -41.87 -7.47 22.48
N GLN A 260 -41.57 -7.15 21.22
CA GLN A 260 -41.23 -8.14 20.20
C GLN A 260 -39.86 -8.77 20.47
N THR A 261 -38.84 -7.97 20.80
CA THR A 261 -37.52 -8.50 21.20
C THR A 261 -37.62 -9.42 22.41
N SER A 262 -38.44 -9.06 23.41
CA SER A 262 -38.69 -9.93 24.56
C SER A 262 -39.34 -11.25 24.14
N ALA A 263 -40.34 -11.22 23.26
CA ALA A 263 -41.01 -12.43 22.76
C ALA A 263 -40.05 -13.35 21.96
N ILE A 264 -39.16 -12.76 21.16
CA ILE A 264 -38.12 -13.51 20.42
C ILE A 264 -37.18 -14.19 21.42
N ALA A 265 -36.66 -13.45 22.40
CA ALA A 265 -35.75 -13.97 23.41
C ALA A 265 -36.40 -15.07 24.27
N GLU A 266 -37.65 -14.89 24.71
CA GLU A 266 -38.41 -15.92 25.45
C GLU A 266 -38.58 -17.19 24.64
N ALA A 267 -38.98 -17.07 23.36
CA ALA A 267 -39.18 -18.23 22.49
C ALA A 267 -37.87 -18.98 22.18
N LEU A 268 -36.73 -18.27 22.08
CA LEU A 268 -35.41 -18.88 21.94
C LEU A 268 -34.99 -19.68 23.18
N VAL A 269 -35.23 -19.12 24.37
CA VAL A 269 -35.00 -19.81 25.65
C VAL A 269 -35.87 -21.06 25.75
N ASP A 270 -37.15 -20.96 25.40
CA ASP A 270 -38.09 -22.08 25.41
C ASP A 270 -37.71 -23.17 24.38
N ALA A 271 -37.10 -22.77 23.27
CA ALA A 271 -36.51 -23.69 22.28
C ALA A 271 -35.19 -24.33 22.75
N GLY A 272 -34.60 -23.87 23.86
CA GLY A 272 -33.33 -24.37 24.40
C GLY A 272 -32.14 -24.05 23.51
N ALA A 273 -32.16 -22.91 22.80
CA ALA A 273 -31.20 -22.56 21.76
C ALA A 273 -30.13 -21.54 22.20
N THR A 274 -30.12 -21.09 23.46
CA THR A 274 -29.21 -20.03 23.94
C THR A 274 -27.73 -20.36 23.76
N ASP A 275 -27.36 -21.64 23.89
CA ASP A 275 -25.95 -22.09 23.72
C ASP A 275 -25.54 -22.21 22.24
N ALA A 276 -26.50 -22.06 21.31
CA ALA A 276 -26.31 -22.19 19.86
C ALA A 276 -26.33 -20.83 19.14
N ILE A 277 -26.36 -19.73 19.88
CA ILE A 277 -26.41 -18.36 19.34
C ILE A 277 -25.08 -17.70 19.64
N ASP A 278 -24.41 -17.22 18.59
CA ASP A 278 -23.13 -16.52 18.69
C ASP A 278 -23.29 -15.00 18.69
N GLY A 279 -24.43 -14.48 18.23
CA GLY A 279 -24.68 -13.04 18.18
C GLY A 279 -26.15 -12.67 17.93
N VAL A 280 -26.43 -11.38 17.99
CA VAL A 280 -27.70 -10.80 17.55
C VAL A 280 -27.48 -9.87 16.37
N VAL A 281 -28.52 -9.68 15.57
CA VAL A 281 -28.42 -8.83 14.37
C VAL A 281 -29.62 -7.89 14.22
N GLN A 282 -29.36 -6.66 13.75
CA GLN A 282 -30.37 -5.65 13.44
C GLN A 282 -30.07 -4.96 12.10
N HIS A 283 -31.08 -4.25 11.60
CA HIS A 283 -30.93 -3.27 10.53
C HIS A 283 -31.11 -1.86 11.12
N VAL A 284 -30.30 -0.91 10.67
CA VAL A 284 -30.28 0.48 11.17
C VAL A 284 -30.18 1.45 10.00
N TYR A 285 -31.26 2.18 9.72
CA TYR A 285 -31.27 3.24 8.71
C TYR A 285 -31.43 4.57 9.42
N PHE A 286 -30.44 5.44 9.29
CA PHE A 286 -30.44 6.72 9.97
C PHE A 286 -31.24 7.76 9.19
N ASP A 287 -32.36 8.19 9.75
CA ASP A 287 -33.21 9.23 9.16
C ASP A 287 -32.73 10.64 9.55
N ASP A 288 -33.26 11.69 8.90
CA ASP A 288 -33.08 13.10 9.30
C ASP A 288 -31.65 13.71 9.28
N GLY A 289 -30.69 13.06 8.60
CA GLY A 289 -29.32 13.57 8.45
C GLY A 289 -28.56 13.60 9.78
N PHE A 290 -27.58 14.50 9.94
CA PHE A 290 -26.78 14.62 11.16
C PHE A 290 -27.61 14.58 12.45
N ALA A 291 -28.58 15.49 12.61
CA ALA A 291 -29.37 15.56 13.84
C ALA A 291 -30.24 14.31 14.12
N GLY A 292 -30.54 13.51 13.09
CA GLY A 292 -31.26 12.27 13.26
C GLY A 292 -30.33 11.12 13.67
N ILE A 293 -29.11 11.09 13.13
CA ILE A 293 -28.09 10.07 13.43
C ILE A 293 -27.81 10.01 14.94
N ASP A 294 -27.48 11.14 15.60
CA ASP A 294 -27.22 11.20 17.05
C ASP A 294 -28.42 10.69 17.88
N SER A 295 -29.63 10.94 17.40
CA SER A 295 -30.86 10.71 18.16
C SER A 295 -31.34 9.25 18.12
N GLU A 296 -30.94 8.51 17.09
CA GLU A 296 -31.39 7.13 16.86
C GLU A 296 -30.44 6.08 17.47
N ASN A 297 -29.18 6.43 17.75
CA ASN A 297 -28.15 5.53 18.29
C ASN A 297 -28.58 4.83 19.61
N GLU A 298 -28.94 5.60 20.65
CA GLU A 298 -29.14 5.04 22.00
C GLU A 298 -30.20 3.93 22.03
N PHE A 299 -31.32 4.12 21.34
CA PHE A 299 -32.41 3.15 21.34
C PHE A 299 -32.07 1.92 20.49
N ALA A 300 -31.54 2.12 19.28
CA ALA A 300 -31.28 1.06 18.30
C ALA A 300 -30.15 0.13 18.76
N LEU A 301 -29.01 0.71 19.12
CA LEU A 301 -27.76 -0.03 19.31
C LEU A 301 -27.62 -0.55 20.74
N ASN A 302 -28.09 0.22 21.73
CA ASN A 302 -27.86 -0.11 23.14
C ASN A 302 -29.09 -0.70 23.85
N VAL A 303 -30.25 -0.08 23.73
CA VAL A 303 -31.44 -0.48 24.52
C VAL A 303 -31.98 -1.85 24.10
N ILE A 304 -32.13 -2.10 22.80
CA ILE A 304 -32.75 -3.34 22.29
C ILE A 304 -31.90 -4.58 22.57
N LYS A 305 -30.58 -4.49 22.37
CA LYS A 305 -29.62 -5.53 22.74
C LYS A 305 -29.70 -5.87 24.23
N GLY A 306 -29.68 -4.85 25.10
CA GLY A 306 -29.76 -5.05 26.55
C GLY A 306 -31.07 -5.72 27.00
N ILE A 307 -32.19 -5.47 26.30
CA ILE A 307 -33.46 -6.18 26.55
C ILE A 307 -33.33 -7.67 26.18
N PHE A 308 -32.76 -7.96 25.01
CA PHE A 308 -32.54 -9.34 24.59
C PHE A 308 -31.68 -10.11 25.59
N GLU A 309 -30.55 -9.55 26.02
CA GLU A 309 -29.66 -10.14 27.04
C GLU A 309 -30.38 -10.37 28.37
N ALA A 310 -31.13 -9.37 28.84
CA ALA A 310 -31.86 -9.46 30.10
C ALA A 310 -32.94 -10.57 30.10
N VAL A 311 -33.59 -10.79 28.96
CA VAL A 311 -34.66 -11.80 28.81
C VAL A 311 -34.10 -13.19 28.53
N SER A 312 -33.10 -13.28 27.64
CA SER A 312 -32.46 -14.56 27.27
C SER A 312 -31.56 -15.11 28.37
N GLY A 313 -31.03 -14.24 29.25
CA GLY A 313 -30.04 -14.59 30.27
C GLY A 313 -28.61 -14.66 29.74
N LEU A 314 -28.39 -14.28 28.48
CA LEU A 314 -27.06 -14.11 27.89
C LEU A 314 -26.45 -12.78 28.33
N SER A 315 -25.13 -12.65 28.21
CA SER A 315 -24.37 -11.44 28.56
C SER A 315 -23.26 -11.22 27.55
N ASP A 316 -23.00 -9.96 27.21
CA ASP A 316 -21.95 -9.56 26.26
C ASP A 316 -22.10 -10.28 24.91
N VAL A 317 -23.36 -10.42 24.44
CA VAL A 317 -23.67 -11.04 23.15
C VAL A 317 -23.18 -10.11 22.03
N PRO A 318 -22.37 -10.57 21.06
CA PRO A 318 -21.97 -9.76 19.92
C PRO A 318 -23.17 -9.16 19.16
N MET A 319 -23.02 -7.92 18.73
CA MET A 319 -24.03 -7.15 18.01
C MET A 319 -23.60 -6.91 16.58
N SER A 320 -24.36 -7.44 15.62
CA SER A 320 -24.20 -7.17 14.21
C SER A 320 -25.26 -6.18 13.69
N VAL A 321 -24.87 -5.26 12.83
CA VAL A 321 -25.78 -4.42 12.05
C VAL A 321 -25.67 -4.83 10.59
N SER A 322 -26.49 -5.82 10.19
CA SER A 322 -26.33 -6.47 8.89
C SER A 322 -26.87 -5.66 7.71
N GLU A 323 -27.58 -4.56 7.96
CA GLU A 323 -27.92 -3.54 6.97
C GLU A 323 -27.87 -2.17 7.64
N TRP A 324 -27.03 -1.26 7.13
CA TRP A 324 -27.05 0.14 7.55
C TRP A 324 -26.77 1.11 6.43
N SER A 325 -27.36 2.31 6.53
CA SER A 325 -26.94 3.47 5.76
C SER A 325 -27.62 4.74 6.29
N PRO A 326 -27.02 5.92 6.05
CA PRO A 326 -27.76 7.17 6.10
C PRO A 326 -28.88 7.10 5.05
N ARG A 327 -30.13 7.37 5.44
CA ARG A 327 -31.29 7.05 4.60
C ARG A 327 -31.35 7.95 3.36
N ASN A 328 -31.11 7.40 2.18
CA ASN A 328 -31.33 8.09 0.91
C ASN A 328 -32.85 8.30 0.69
N ALA A 329 -33.34 9.54 0.67
CA ALA A 329 -34.78 9.78 0.58
C ALA A 329 -35.30 9.44 -0.83
N LEU A 330 -36.25 8.51 -0.92
CA LEU A 330 -36.94 8.14 -2.16
C LEU A 330 -37.88 9.29 -2.65
N GLY A 331 -37.33 10.40 -3.18
CA GLY A 331 -38.11 11.48 -3.82
C GLY A 331 -37.62 12.93 -3.57
N GLU A 332 -38.35 13.92 -4.12
CA GLU A 332 -38.08 15.38 -4.06
C GLU A 332 -38.07 16.01 -2.64
N ASP A 333 -38.12 15.21 -1.56
CA ASP A 333 -38.18 15.71 -0.18
C ASP A 333 -36.78 16.01 0.37
N SER A 334 -36.39 17.26 0.12
CA SER A 334 -35.52 18.21 0.83
C SER A 334 -35.04 17.92 2.27
N ASN A 335 -34.57 16.71 2.60
CA ASN A 335 -33.80 16.52 3.83
C ASN A 335 -32.34 16.83 3.54
N SER A 336 -31.83 17.89 4.17
CA SER A 336 -30.53 18.49 3.85
C SER A 336 -29.32 17.55 4.02
N GLY A 337 -29.46 16.40 4.70
CA GLY A 337 -28.39 15.41 4.88
C GLY A 337 -28.38 14.24 3.88
N ASN A 338 -29.41 14.09 3.04
CA ASN A 338 -29.67 12.81 2.35
C ASN A 338 -29.51 12.91 0.81
N ALA A 339 -28.75 13.89 0.32
CA ALA A 339 -28.45 14.05 -1.11
C ALA A 339 -27.12 13.36 -1.42
N ASN A 340 -27.07 12.53 -2.47
CA ASN A 340 -25.91 11.71 -2.92
C ASN A 340 -24.57 12.45 -3.18
N GLY A 341 -24.44 13.72 -2.79
CA GLY A 341 -23.22 14.54 -2.88
C GLY A 341 -22.40 14.54 -1.59
N LEU A 342 -21.65 15.63 -1.34
CA LEU A 342 -20.75 15.78 -0.19
C LEU A 342 -21.42 15.59 1.18
N HIS A 343 -22.68 16.02 1.34
CA HIS A 343 -23.42 15.79 2.59
C HIS A 343 -23.65 14.29 2.88
N TYR A 344 -23.80 13.47 1.84
CA TYR A 344 -23.92 12.03 2.02
C TYR A 344 -22.60 11.42 2.48
N ALA A 345 -21.46 11.85 1.93
CA ALA A 345 -20.14 11.45 2.43
C ALA A 345 -19.99 11.74 3.93
N HIS A 346 -20.39 12.93 4.37
CA HIS A 346 -20.31 13.30 5.78
C HIS A 346 -21.19 12.42 6.67
N THR A 347 -22.45 12.21 6.27
CA THR A 347 -23.38 11.39 7.05
C THR A 347 -23.00 9.91 7.05
N VAL A 348 -22.27 9.41 6.04
CA VAL A 348 -21.69 8.07 6.06
C VAL A 348 -20.62 7.94 7.15
N VAL A 349 -19.73 8.94 7.29
CA VAL A 349 -18.73 8.98 8.38
C VAL A 349 -19.41 9.03 9.74
N GLU A 350 -20.37 9.92 9.90
CA GLU A 350 -21.12 10.11 11.15
C GLU A 350 -21.88 8.83 11.55
N ALA A 351 -22.66 8.26 10.62
CA ALA A 351 -23.36 6.99 10.86
C ALA A 351 -22.39 5.85 11.23
N PHE A 352 -21.24 5.75 10.57
CA PHE A 352 -20.23 4.74 10.92
C PHE A 352 -19.65 4.97 12.31
N PHE A 353 -19.36 6.23 12.65
CA PHE A 353 -18.85 6.60 13.97
C PHE A 353 -19.81 6.17 15.08
N GLU A 354 -21.12 6.41 14.92
CA GLU A 354 -22.14 6.00 15.90
C GLU A 354 -22.19 4.47 16.08
N LEU A 355 -22.06 3.70 15.00
CA LEU A 355 -21.97 2.24 15.08
C LEU A 355 -20.73 1.81 15.87
N ALA A 356 -19.57 2.42 15.60
CA ALA A 356 -18.32 2.11 16.27
C ALA A 356 -18.34 2.51 17.75
N ALA A 357 -18.85 3.71 18.06
CA ALA A 357 -18.99 4.24 19.41
C ALA A 357 -19.91 3.38 20.28
N ALA A 358 -20.95 2.76 19.68
CA ALA A 358 -21.84 1.83 20.36
C ALA A 358 -21.27 0.40 20.52
N GLY A 359 -20.09 0.11 19.95
CA GLY A 359 -19.46 -1.22 20.04
C GLY A 359 -20.15 -2.27 19.18
N VAL A 360 -20.59 -1.90 17.97
CA VAL A 360 -21.04 -2.87 16.97
C VAL A 360 -19.85 -3.73 16.52
N ASP A 361 -20.03 -5.05 16.48
CA ASP A 361 -18.97 -6.01 16.17
C ASP A 361 -18.83 -6.24 14.66
N HIS A 362 -19.95 -6.24 13.94
CA HIS A 362 -20.01 -6.53 12.51
C HIS A 362 -21.04 -5.61 11.85
N ALA A 363 -20.72 -5.03 10.70
CA ALA A 363 -21.64 -4.12 10.02
C ALA A 363 -21.56 -4.30 8.50
N ASN A 364 -22.72 -4.32 7.81
CA ASN A 364 -22.74 -4.27 6.35
C ASN A 364 -23.49 -3.06 5.82
N PHE A 365 -22.81 -2.24 5.02
CA PHE A 365 -23.43 -1.11 4.35
C PHE A 365 -24.53 -1.60 3.40
N TRP A 366 -25.66 -0.89 3.39
CA TRP A 366 -26.82 -1.20 2.57
C TRP A 366 -27.19 -0.04 1.63
N PRO A 367 -27.31 -0.31 0.32
CA PRO A 367 -26.69 -1.38 -0.48
C PRO A 367 -25.36 -0.94 -1.13
N ILE A 368 -24.73 -1.84 -1.88
CA ILE A 368 -23.59 -1.51 -2.76
C ILE A 368 -24.07 -0.66 -3.96
N THR A 369 -25.15 -1.10 -4.62
CA THR A 369 -25.80 -0.38 -5.74
C THR A 369 -27.34 -0.42 -5.63
N PHE A 370 -28.03 0.44 -6.41
CA PHE A 370 -29.48 0.38 -6.63
C PHE A 370 -29.84 0.44 -8.13
N SER A 371 -29.19 -0.37 -8.97
CA SER A 371 -29.43 -0.44 -10.43
C SER A 371 -29.22 0.87 -11.22
N SER A 372 -29.24 0.76 -12.56
CA SER A 372 -29.01 1.81 -13.59
C SER A 372 -29.95 3.04 -13.60
N ALA A 373 -30.55 3.41 -12.47
CA ALA A 373 -31.39 4.60 -12.36
C ALA A 373 -30.64 5.64 -11.53
N LYS A 374 -30.11 6.68 -12.21
CA LYS A 374 -29.37 7.85 -11.67
C LYS A 374 -29.88 8.47 -10.36
N THR A 375 -31.11 8.17 -9.93
CA THR A 375 -31.69 8.66 -8.67
C THR A 375 -31.21 7.93 -7.41
N TYR A 376 -30.49 6.80 -7.50
CA TYR A 376 -30.17 5.96 -6.33
C TYR A 376 -28.69 5.52 -6.30
N ARG A 377 -27.77 6.48 -6.19
CA ARG A 377 -26.33 6.20 -6.03
C ARG A 377 -26.01 5.97 -4.54
N THR A 378 -25.26 4.92 -4.20
CA THR A 378 -24.93 4.56 -2.80
C THR A 378 -23.43 4.46 -2.61
N LEU A 379 -22.80 3.30 -2.76
CA LEU A 379 -21.32 3.19 -2.74
C LEU A 379 -20.72 3.26 -4.14
N ILE A 380 -21.32 2.56 -5.10
CA ILE A 380 -20.84 2.49 -6.48
C ILE A 380 -21.93 3.01 -7.43
N ASP A 381 -21.54 3.87 -8.38
CA ASP A 381 -22.35 4.16 -9.55
C ASP A 381 -22.06 3.12 -10.64
N SER A 382 -23.05 2.27 -10.94
CA SER A 382 -22.87 1.21 -11.92
C SER A 382 -22.99 1.64 -13.37
N ASP A 383 -23.59 2.81 -13.65
CA ASP A 383 -23.67 3.38 -15.00
C ASP A 383 -22.34 4.03 -15.41
N GLU A 384 -21.69 4.71 -14.46
CA GLU A 384 -20.42 5.43 -14.67
C GLU A 384 -19.19 4.59 -14.26
N ALA A 385 -19.39 3.51 -13.49
CA ALA A 385 -18.37 2.58 -13.01
C ALA A 385 -17.32 3.21 -12.09
N GLU A 386 -17.78 4.12 -11.22
CA GLU A 386 -16.97 4.91 -10.30
C GLU A 386 -17.54 4.85 -8.88
N LEU A 387 -16.72 5.22 -7.89
CA LEU A 387 -17.20 5.41 -6.53
C LEU A 387 -18.02 6.69 -6.45
N THR A 388 -19.08 6.66 -5.65
CA THR A 388 -19.83 7.86 -5.29
C THR A 388 -19.12 8.61 -4.15
N PHE A 389 -19.62 9.77 -3.76
CA PHE A 389 -19.19 10.46 -2.53
C PHE A 389 -19.29 9.55 -1.28
N GLY A 390 -20.37 8.78 -1.15
CA GLY A 390 -20.53 7.80 -0.07
C GLY A 390 -19.55 6.63 -0.19
N GLY A 391 -19.24 6.20 -1.41
CA GLY A 391 -18.22 5.19 -1.70
C GLY A 391 -16.83 5.62 -1.28
N VAL A 392 -16.42 6.84 -1.62
CA VAL A 392 -15.12 7.41 -1.21
C VAL A 392 -15.04 7.56 0.31
N ALA A 393 -16.09 8.08 0.95
CA ALA A 393 -16.13 8.19 2.41
C ALA A 393 -16.03 6.83 3.10
N PHE A 394 -16.76 5.82 2.61
CA PHE A 394 -16.67 4.45 3.11
C PHE A 394 -15.28 3.85 2.90
N GLN A 395 -14.69 4.03 1.71
CA GLN A 395 -13.31 3.60 1.42
C GLN A 395 -12.29 4.25 2.37
N TRP A 396 -12.43 5.55 2.65
CA TRP A 396 -11.53 6.21 3.59
C TRP A 396 -11.67 5.65 5.01
N LEU A 397 -12.88 5.32 5.45
CA LEU A 397 -13.08 4.63 6.73
C LEU A 397 -12.36 3.27 6.71
N THR A 398 -12.55 2.44 5.69
CA THR A 398 -11.91 1.10 5.62
C THR A 398 -10.38 1.17 5.59
N GLN A 399 -9.80 2.25 5.07
CA GLN A 399 -8.35 2.46 5.01
C GLN A 399 -7.75 2.98 6.33
N SER A 400 -8.49 3.80 7.08
CA SER A 400 -7.88 4.67 8.10
C SER A 400 -8.21 4.27 9.54
N VAL A 401 -9.32 3.58 9.79
CA VAL A 401 -9.85 3.43 11.16
C VAL A 401 -9.79 2.01 11.74
N GLY A 402 -9.44 1.01 10.92
CA GLY A 402 -9.36 -0.38 11.34
C GLY A 402 -8.43 -0.58 12.55
N GLY A 403 -8.94 -1.17 13.63
CA GLY A 403 -8.21 -1.39 14.87
C GLY A 403 -8.03 -0.16 15.78
N LEU A 404 -8.45 1.04 15.34
CA LEU A 404 -8.45 2.25 16.18
C LEU A 404 -9.69 2.30 17.07
N HIS A 405 -9.67 3.16 18.09
CA HIS A 405 -10.81 3.40 18.98
C HIS A 405 -11.50 4.71 18.63
N THR A 406 -12.81 4.80 18.81
CA THR A 406 -13.50 6.09 18.78
C THR A 406 -13.00 6.96 19.94
N VAL A 407 -12.55 8.18 19.62
CA VAL A 407 -11.92 9.09 20.60
C VAL A 407 -12.49 10.50 20.58
N LEU A 408 -13.22 10.87 19.53
CA LEU A 408 -13.76 12.23 19.38
C LEU A 408 -15.04 12.23 18.56
N ASP A 409 -16.05 12.92 19.08
CA ASP A 409 -17.21 13.44 18.37
C ASP A 409 -17.38 14.93 18.70
N TYR A 410 -17.11 15.81 17.73
CA TYR A 410 -17.07 17.25 17.94
C TYR A 410 -17.82 18.02 16.86
N GLU A 411 -18.95 18.61 17.25
CA GLU A 411 -19.74 19.48 16.37
C GLU A 411 -19.69 20.95 16.80
N VAL A 412 -19.42 21.84 15.84
CA VAL A 412 -19.85 23.25 15.89
C VAL A 412 -21.07 23.40 15.00
N ALA A 413 -22.25 23.42 15.64
CA ALA A 413 -23.55 23.43 14.97
C ALA A 413 -23.59 24.30 13.69
N GLY A 414 -23.77 23.62 12.56
CA GLY A 414 -23.89 24.24 11.22
C GLY A 414 -22.59 24.84 10.68
N SER A 415 -21.43 24.44 11.18
CA SER A 415 -20.14 24.97 10.72
C SER A 415 -19.06 23.91 10.52
N LEU A 416 -18.83 23.03 11.49
CA LEU A 416 -17.76 22.05 11.44
C LEU A 416 -18.21 20.81 12.20
N ASP A 417 -17.97 19.63 11.63
CA ASP A 417 -18.07 18.34 12.30
C ASP A 417 -16.70 17.68 12.31
N VAL A 418 -16.31 17.03 13.39
CA VAL A 418 -15.07 16.27 13.47
C VAL A 418 -15.28 14.97 14.22
N HIS A 419 -15.09 13.85 13.54
CA HIS A 419 -15.08 12.52 14.13
C HIS A 419 -13.65 11.99 14.17
N GLY A 420 -13.24 11.40 15.29
CA GLY A 420 -11.88 10.95 15.50
C GLY A 420 -11.79 9.50 15.95
N PHE A 421 -10.86 8.78 15.32
CA PHE A 421 -10.47 7.43 15.67
C PHE A 421 -8.98 7.41 16.00
N GLY A 422 -8.59 6.87 17.15
CA GLY A 422 -7.21 6.99 17.60
C GLY A 422 -6.71 5.87 18.48
N SER A 423 -5.40 5.88 18.63
CA SER A 423 -4.61 5.12 19.59
C SER A 423 -3.61 6.09 20.25
N THR A 424 -2.63 5.56 20.97
CA THR A 424 -1.57 6.41 21.55
C THR A 424 -0.60 6.97 20.50
N SER A 425 -0.54 6.39 19.30
CA SER A 425 0.46 6.71 18.27
C SER A 425 -0.12 6.97 16.88
N THR A 426 -1.44 6.82 16.71
CA THR A 426 -2.14 7.06 15.43
C THR A 426 -3.44 7.78 15.72
N LEU A 427 -3.80 8.76 14.90
CA LEU A 427 -5.08 9.46 14.97
C LEU A 427 -5.59 9.74 13.55
N ALA A 428 -6.76 9.22 13.21
CA ALA A 428 -7.51 9.57 12.01
C ALA A 428 -8.66 10.50 12.39
N LEU A 429 -8.75 11.66 11.76
CA LEU A 429 -9.83 12.63 11.92
C LEU A 429 -10.55 12.82 10.60
N PHE A 430 -11.88 12.86 10.65
CA PHE A 430 -12.74 13.21 9.54
C PHE A 430 -13.41 14.53 9.85
N ALA A 431 -13.07 15.58 9.11
CA ALA A 431 -13.55 16.94 9.36
C ALA A 431 -14.44 17.42 8.21
N ALA A 432 -15.72 17.66 8.48
CA ALA A 432 -16.72 18.10 7.51
C ALA A 432 -16.99 19.61 7.63
N GLU A 433 -16.78 20.37 6.55
CA GLU A 433 -17.20 21.78 6.48
C GLU A 433 -18.72 21.85 6.30
N ARG A 434 -19.41 22.66 7.13
CA ARG A 434 -20.88 22.71 7.15
C ARG A 434 -21.44 24.13 7.07
N SER A 435 -20.59 25.17 7.03
CA SER A 435 -21.02 26.56 6.96
C SER A 435 -21.30 27.03 5.53
N GLY A 436 -20.77 26.32 4.53
CA GLY A 436 -20.84 26.69 3.12
C GLY A 436 -19.88 27.81 2.75
N SER A 437 -18.74 27.89 3.43
CA SER A 437 -17.68 28.86 3.15
C SER A 437 -16.33 28.27 3.51
N ASP A 438 -15.32 28.50 2.67
CA ASP A 438 -13.96 28.02 2.90
C ASP A 438 -13.44 28.44 4.28
N ALA A 439 -12.73 27.52 4.92
CA ALA A 439 -12.18 27.69 6.25
C ALA A 439 -10.73 27.20 6.31
N ASP A 440 -9.87 27.95 6.99
CA ASP A 440 -8.63 27.38 7.51
C ASP A 440 -8.93 26.81 8.90
N VAL A 441 -8.81 25.50 9.05
CA VAL A 441 -9.10 24.79 10.30
C VAL A 441 -7.79 24.55 11.04
N ALA A 442 -7.79 24.83 12.34
CA ALA A 442 -6.71 24.42 13.25
C ALA A 442 -7.31 23.68 14.44
N LEU A 443 -6.89 22.44 14.66
CA LEU A 443 -7.41 21.54 15.69
C LEU A 443 -6.35 21.31 16.76
N ASP A 444 -6.67 21.59 18.03
CA ASP A 444 -5.83 21.19 19.16
C ASP A 444 -6.14 19.74 19.55
N VAL A 445 -5.23 18.82 19.26
CA VAL A 445 -5.37 17.36 19.47
C VAL A 445 -4.69 16.86 20.75
N SER A 446 -4.31 17.77 21.66
CA SER A 446 -3.53 17.46 22.87
C SER A 446 -4.15 16.43 23.82
N GLU A 447 -5.48 16.30 23.80
CA GLU A 447 -6.20 15.31 24.63
C GLU A 447 -6.37 13.96 23.92
N LEU A 448 -6.19 13.91 22.61
CA LEU A 448 -6.49 12.75 21.76
C LEU A 448 -5.22 12.00 21.35
N PHE A 449 -4.11 12.73 21.18
CA PHE A 449 -2.91 12.22 20.55
C PHE A 449 -1.67 12.78 21.25
N ALA A 450 -0.89 11.89 21.86
CA ALA A 450 0.21 12.23 22.75
C ALA A 450 1.56 12.05 22.05
N ALA A 451 1.84 12.88 21.04
CA ALA A 451 3.14 12.91 20.37
C ALA A 451 3.89 14.22 20.63
N GLY A 452 5.22 14.16 20.62
CA GLY A 452 6.06 15.37 20.56
C GLY A 452 6.04 15.93 19.14
N ASP A 453 6.49 15.09 18.21
CA ASP A 453 6.48 15.32 16.77
C ASP A 453 5.62 14.25 16.09
N TRP A 454 5.05 14.58 14.94
CA TRP A 454 4.16 13.69 14.20
C TRP A 454 4.25 13.95 12.71
N PHE A 455 3.97 12.93 11.91
CA PHE A 455 3.75 13.05 10.48
C PHE A 455 2.25 13.15 10.22
N ALA A 456 1.84 14.04 9.31
CA ALA A 456 0.46 14.21 8.91
C ALA A 456 0.27 14.01 7.42
N LEU A 457 -0.79 13.30 7.07
CA LEU A 457 -1.40 13.29 5.74
C LEU A 457 -2.76 13.98 5.80
N VAL A 458 -3.06 14.77 4.78
CA VAL A 458 -4.36 15.42 4.62
C VAL A 458 -4.85 15.14 3.20
N SER A 459 -6.06 14.59 3.11
CA SER A 459 -6.81 14.45 1.86
C SER A 459 -8.13 15.19 2.00
N THR A 460 -8.63 15.80 0.93
CA THR A 460 -9.99 16.37 0.90
C THR A 460 -10.81 15.76 -0.21
N LEU A 461 -12.08 15.53 0.08
CA LEU A 461 -13.10 15.10 -0.85
C LEU A 461 -13.99 16.31 -1.13
N GLY A 462 -13.91 16.79 -2.37
CA GLY A 462 -14.73 17.83 -2.95
C GLY A 462 -15.54 17.32 -4.14
N SER A 463 -16.12 18.26 -4.89
CA SER A 463 -17.03 18.03 -6.02
C SER A 463 -16.42 18.68 -7.26
N GLU A 464 -16.34 17.99 -8.41
CA GLU A 464 -15.70 18.56 -9.62
C GLU A 464 -16.37 19.86 -10.10
N GLU A 465 -17.69 20.00 -9.98
CA GLU A 465 -18.44 21.22 -10.30
C GLU A 465 -18.64 22.15 -9.09
N GLY A 466 -18.13 21.77 -7.91
CA GLY A 466 -18.23 22.54 -6.66
C GLY A 466 -19.62 22.55 -6.03
N SER A 467 -20.49 21.58 -6.37
CA SER A 467 -21.86 21.51 -5.88
C SER A 467 -22.06 20.47 -4.79
N TYR A 468 -22.25 20.92 -3.55
CA TYR A 468 -22.43 20.03 -2.39
C TYR A 468 -23.66 19.11 -2.41
N SER A 469 -24.65 19.41 -3.27
CA SER A 469 -25.91 18.68 -3.35
C SER A 469 -26.20 18.11 -4.74
N ASP A 470 -25.30 18.30 -5.71
CA ASP A 470 -25.51 17.70 -7.03
C ASP A 470 -25.23 16.20 -6.93
N THR A 471 -26.24 15.41 -7.23
CA THR A 471 -26.19 13.95 -7.15
C THR A 471 -25.66 13.32 -8.43
N ASP A 472 -25.44 14.11 -9.48
CA ASP A 472 -24.88 13.68 -10.76
C ASP A 472 -23.41 14.13 -10.95
N ASP A 473 -22.80 14.77 -9.95
CA ASP A 473 -21.40 15.20 -9.99
C ASP A 473 -20.46 14.10 -9.46
N ASP A 474 -19.18 14.20 -9.85
CA ASP A 474 -18.17 13.20 -9.55
C ASP A 474 -17.31 13.62 -8.33
N PRO A 475 -16.90 12.66 -7.47
CA PRO A 475 -15.98 12.92 -6.37
C PRO A 475 -14.62 13.43 -6.85
N LEU A 476 -14.16 14.55 -6.29
CA LEU A 476 -12.81 15.06 -6.49
C LEU A 476 -11.99 14.85 -5.22
N ILE A 477 -11.03 13.92 -5.27
CA ILE A 477 -10.05 13.73 -4.19
C ILE A 477 -8.85 14.65 -4.46
N THR A 478 -8.42 15.37 -3.43
CA THR A 478 -7.19 16.18 -3.45
C THR A 478 -6.33 15.77 -2.28
N ASP A 479 -5.17 15.20 -2.58
CA ASP A 479 -4.12 14.88 -1.61
C ASP A 479 -3.14 16.05 -1.51
N PHE A 480 -2.70 16.31 -0.28
CA PHE A 480 -1.76 17.38 0.04
C PHE A 480 -0.44 16.79 0.50
N ASP A 481 0.65 17.51 0.24
CA ASP A 481 1.99 17.21 0.76
C ASP A 481 1.94 16.88 2.26
N GLY A 482 2.34 15.67 2.58
CA GLY A 482 2.57 15.17 3.91
C GLY A 482 3.70 15.92 4.58
N TYR A 483 3.55 16.17 5.88
CA TYR A 483 4.50 17.01 6.60
C TYR A 483 4.71 16.61 8.05
N VAL A 484 5.89 16.92 8.57
CA VAL A 484 6.23 16.78 9.99
C VAL A 484 5.74 18.01 10.76
N GLY A 485 4.80 17.78 11.68
CA GLY A 485 4.36 18.74 12.68
C GLY A 485 5.01 18.52 14.04
N SER A 486 4.94 19.55 14.89
CA SER A 486 5.38 19.49 16.29
C SER A 486 4.33 20.11 17.22
N GLY A 487 4.23 19.58 18.44
CA GLY A 487 3.22 19.99 19.41
C GLY A 487 1.85 19.42 19.09
N ASN A 488 0.79 20.14 19.48
CA ASN A 488 -0.55 19.55 19.56
C ASN A 488 -1.56 20.17 18.58
N THR A 489 -1.12 20.91 17.57
CA THR A 489 -2.05 21.60 16.66
C THR A 489 -1.80 21.18 15.23
N VAL A 490 -2.78 20.51 14.63
CA VAL A 490 -2.83 20.23 13.19
C VAL A 490 -3.63 21.32 12.50
N SER A 491 -3.20 21.76 11.32
CA SER A 491 -3.90 22.79 10.54
C SER A 491 -3.99 22.40 9.07
N PHE A 492 -5.13 22.71 8.45
CA PHE A 492 -5.39 22.42 7.04
C PHE A 492 -6.44 23.39 6.47
N GLY A 493 -6.46 23.55 5.16
CA GLY A 493 -7.52 24.26 4.45
C GLY A 493 -8.69 23.32 4.16
N LEU A 494 -9.90 23.83 4.27
CA LEU A 494 -11.11 23.07 3.99
C LEU A 494 -12.09 23.96 3.20
N GLU A 495 -12.32 23.63 1.94
CA GLU A 495 -13.27 24.37 1.10
C GLU A 495 -14.72 24.13 1.54
N ALA A 496 -15.61 25.03 1.13
CA ALA A 496 -17.03 24.95 1.45
C ALA A 496 -17.61 23.54 1.16
N TRP A 497 -18.20 22.94 2.18
CA TRP A 497 -18.82 21.60 2.14
C TRP A 497 -17.90 20.39 1.95
N ASN A 498 -16.58 20.56 1.85
CA ASN A 498 -15.68 19.41 1.68
C ASN A 498 -15.54 18.58 2.97
N LEU A 499 -15.17 17.32 2.77
CA LEU A 499 -14.74 16.41 3.83
C LEU A 499 -13.22 16.31 3.80
N ALA A 500 -12.53 16.56 4.92
CA ALA A 500 -11.13 16.23 5.07
C ALA A 500 -10.96 14.90 5.82
N ARG A 501 -10.05 14.06 5.33
CA ARG A 501 -9.40 12.99 6.09
C ARG A 501 -8.03 13.49 6.52
N VAL A 502 -7.76 13.48 7.82
CA VAL A 502 -6.49 13.89 8.42
C VAL A 502 -5.93 12.72 9.21
N GLU A 503 -4.78 12.22 8.82
CA GLU A 503 -4.13 11.08 9.46
C GLU A 503 -2.82 11.54 10.10
N LEU A 504 -2.71 11.35 11.41
CA LEU A 504 -1.52 11.66 12.20
C LEU A 504 -0.87 10.38 12.68
N GLN A 505 0.44 10.30 12.51
CA GLN A 505 1.27 9.25 13.07
C GLN A 505 2.38 9.83 13.93
N ALA A 506 2.54 9.29 15.15
CA ALA A 506 3.54 9.78 16.08
C ALA A 506 4.94 9.44 15.55
N ILE A 507 5.84 10.39 15.64
CA ILE A 507 7.28 10.18 15.42
C ILE A 507 7.90 10.02 16.81
N THR A 508 8.60 8.92 17.02
CA THR A 508 9.08 8.50 18.32
C THR A 508 10.61 8.38 18.34
N ALA A 509 11.15 7.62 19.28
CA ALA A 509 12.57 7.34 19.39
C ALA A 509 12.86 5.83 19.33
N GLY A 510 11.90 5.07 18.82
CA GLY A 510 12.08 3.69 18.41
C GLY A 510 11.48 3.52 17.01
N GLY A 511 11.65 2.33 16.42
CA GLY A 511 11.30 2.11 15.02
C GLY A 511 9.85 2.45 14.67
N ASP A 512 9.70 3.43 13.81
CA ASP A 512 8.46 3.95 13.24
C ASP A 512 8.28 3.45 11.80
N THR A 513 7.04 3.46 11.31
CA THR A 513 6.75 3.13 9.90
C THR A 513 5.89 4.23 9.33
N LEU A 514 6.52 5.20 8.66
CA LEU A 514 5.86 6.38 8.10
C LEU A 514 5.72 6.22 6.59
N ARG A 515 4.57 6.60 6.07
CA ARG A 515 4.25 6.47 4.65
C ARG A 515 3.58 7.74 4.16
N GLY A 516 4.15 8.32 3.12
CA GLY A 516 3.56 9.38 2.31
C GLY A 516 2.49 8.87 1.33
N ALA A 517 2.00 9.77 0.49
CA ALA A 517 0.87 9.56 -0.39
C ALA A 517 1.19 10.05 -1.81
N ASP A 518 0.19 10.66 -2.46
CA ASP A 518 0.37 11.40 -3.70
C ASP A 518 0.70 12.86 -3.32
N GLY A 519 1.93 13.33 -3.52
CA GLY A 519 2.37 14.67 -3.11
C GLY A 519 3.87 14.74 -2.85
N ASN A 520 4.40 15.95 -2.64
CA ASN A 520 5.82 16.13 -2.33
C ASN A 520 6.01 16.10 -0.80
N ASP A 521 6.16 14.91 -0.25
CA ASP A 521 6.07 14.65 1.18
C ASP A 521 7.39 14.93 1.92
N THR A 522 7.29 15.42 3.15
CA THR A 522 8.44 15.55 4.06
C THR A 522 8.28 14.61 5.24
N ILE A 523 9.14 13.59 5.31
CA ILE A 523 9.09 12.49 6.29
C ILE A 523 10.39 12.45 7.11
N ARG A 524 10.28 12.20 8.42
CA ARG A 524 11.42 12.06 9.34
C ARG A 524 11.16 10.98 10.40
N GLY A 525 12.08 10.03 10.55
CA GLY A 525 12.01 8.92 11.52
C GLY A 525 12.54 9.24 12.94
N ASP A 526 13.51 10.15 13.04
CA ASP A 526 14.15 10.60 14.29
C ASP A 526 15.15 9.61 14.92
N ALA A 527 14.71 8.62 15.68
CA ALA A 527 15.66 7.69 16.27
C ALA A 527 15.03 6.30 16.35
N GLY A 528 15.84 5.28 16.18
CA GLY A 528 15.35 3.90 16.05
C GLY A 528 15.51 3.44 14.61
N ASP A 529 15.16 2.18 14.37
CA ASP A 529 15.27 1.57 13.05
C ASP A 529 13.94 1.80 12.32
N ASP A 530 13.86 2.85 11.50
CA ASP A 530 12.64 3.36 10.91
C ASP A 530 12.40 2.83 9.48
N ILE A 531 11.13 2.81 9.06
CA ILE A 531 10.74 2.52 7.67
C ILE A 531 10.00 3.73 7.12
N LEU A 532 10.62 4.45 6.20
CA LEU A 532 10.08 5.65 5.58
C LEU A 532 9.78 5.39 4.10
N ARG A 533 8.58 5.73 3.64
CA ARG A 533 8.16 5.58 2.24
C ARG A 533 7.59 6.91 1.75
N GLY A 534 8.18 7.49 0.71
CA GLY A 534 7.71 8.71 0.06
C GLY A 534 6.40 8.47 -0.67
N GLY A 535 6.47 7.82 -1.83
CA GLY A 535 5.27 7.48 -2.60
C GLY A 535 5.38 8.01 -4.01
N ASN A 536 4.47 8.90 -4.39
CA ASN A 536 4.55 9.61 -5.67
C ASN A 536 4.74 11.10 -5.38
N GLY A 537 5.64 11.76 -6.10
CA GLY A 537 5.98 13.16 -5.92
C GLY A 537 7.45 13.32 -5.56
N ASP A 538 7.95 14.55 -5.50
CA ASP A 538 9.36 14.81 -5.16
C ASP A 538 9.49 14.86 -3.63
N ASP A 539 9.87 13.75 -3.02
CA ASP A 539 9.81 13.53 -1.56
C ASP A 539 11.12 13.90 -0.83
N GLN A 540 11.02 14.16 0.47
CA GLN A 540 12.15 14.37 1.38
C GLN A 540 12.09 13.42 2.56
N LEU A 541 12.97 12.42 2.59
CA LEU A 541 13.01 11.38 3.62
C LEU A 541 14.28 11.50 4.49
N LYS A 542 14.12 11.45 5.81
CA LYS A 542 15.22 11.54 6.79
C LYS A 542 15.13 10.45 7.86
N GLY A 543 16.00 9.44 7.81
CA GLY A 543 16.10 8.39 8.82
C GLY A 543 16.52 8.95 10.18
N GLN A 544 17.68 9.63 10.19
CA GLN A 544 18.38 10.24 11.32
C GLN A 544 19.32 9.29 12.07
N THR A 545 18.87 8.53 13.07
CA THR A 545 19.76 7.65 13.84
C THR A 545 19.15 6.29 14.07
N GLY A 546 19.86 5.22 13.75
CA GLY A 546 19.34 3.85 13.75
C GLY A 546 19.56 3.23 12.38
N ASP A 547 19.24 1.95 12.23
CA ASP A 547 19.42 1.25 10.96
C ASP A 547 18.12 1.39 10.13
N ASP A 548 18.04 2.43 9.30
CA ASP A 548 16.82 2.89 8.65
C ASP A 548 16.58 2.29 7.25
N GLN A 549 15.31 2.22 6.83
CA GLN A 549 14.90 1.85 5.47
C GLN A 549 14.11 2.98 4.83
N LEU A 550 14.69 3.63 3.82
CA LEU A 550 14.09 4.74 3.09
C LEU A 550 13.78 4.33 1.65
N TYR A 551 12.56 4.61 1.21
CA TYR A 551 12.10 4.39 -0.17
C TYR A 551 11.51 5.70 -0.71
N GLY A 552 12.13 6.32 -1.71
CA GLY A 552 11.64 7.54 -2.37
C GLY A 552 10.34 7.25 -3.12
N GLY A 553 10.42 6.52 -4.23
CA GLY A 553 9.26 6.07 -4.98
C GLY A 553 9.29 6.58 -6.41
N GLN A 554 8.29 7.38 -6.80
CA GLN A 554 8.28 8.06 -8.09
C GLN A 554 8.44 9.56 -7.86
N GLY A 555 9.32 10.21 -8.61
CA GLY A 555 9.60 11.64 -8.47
C GLY A 555 11.09 11.86 -8.23
N ASP A 556 11.53 13.12 -8.27
CA ASP A 556 12.94 13.44 -8.01
C ASP A 556 13.12 13.57 -6.49
N ASP A 557 13.57 12.49 -5.83
CA ASP A 557 13.54 12.37 -4.38
C ASP A 557 14.84 12.80 -3.69
N TRP A 558 14.73 13.23 -2.43
CA TRP A 558 15.87 13.50 -1.55
C TRP A 558 15.83 12.57 -0.34
N LEU A 559 16.82 11.69 -0.18
CA LEU A 559 16.89 10.71 0.90
C LEU A 559 18.16 10.90 1.73
N SER A 560 18.05 10.82 3.06
CA SER A 560 19.20 10.80 3.97
C SER A 560 19.02 9.78 5.09
N GLY A 561 19.93 8.80 5.16
CA GLY A 561 19.95 7.73 6.16
C GLY A 561 20.33 8.28 7.52
N GLY A 562 21.55 8.80 7.63
CA GLY A 562 22.00 9.53 8.82
C GLY A 562 23.10 8.77 9.55
N PHE A 563 22.83 8.22 10.73
CA PHE A 563 23.80 7.40 11.46
C PHE A 563 23.23 6.02 11.72
N GLY A 564 23.91 4.98 11.28
CA GLY A 564 23.46 3.59 11.38
C GLY A 564 23.75 2.87 10.07
N ASP A 565 23.46 1.57 9.99
CA ASP A 565 23.62 0.84 8.74
C ASP A 565 22.30 0.93 7.95
N ASP A 566 22.21 1.91 7.05
CA ASP A 566 20.96 2.30 6.39
C ASP A 566 20.73 1.62 5.03
N SER A 567 19.48 1.51 4.61
CA SER A 567 19.08 1.06 3.27
C SER A 567 18.22 2.11 2.58
N LEU A 568 18.75 2.73 1.53
CA LEU A 568 18.13 3.83 0.79
C LEU A 568 17.88 3.41 -0.65
N ILE A 569 16.65 3.58 -1.13
CA ILE A 569 16.26 3.33 -2.52
C ILE A 569 15.56 4.57 -3.04
N GLY A 570 16.15 5.25 -4.04
CA GLY A 570 15.57 6.42 -4.72
C GLY A 570 14.29 6.05 -5.44
N GLY A 571 14.39 5.35 -6.56
CA GLY A 571 13.24 4.81 -7.28
C GLY A 571 13.22 5.24 -8.74
N ASP A 572 12.10 5.81 -9.19
CA ASP A 572 11.97 6.40 -10.53
C ASP A 572 12.10 7.92 -10.43
N GLY A 573 13.08 8.54 -11.06
CA GLY A 573 13.32 9.99 -11.00
C GLY A 573 14.80 10.28 -10.89
N ASP A 574 15.20 11.56 -11.01
CA ASP A 574 16.59 11.94 -10.80
C ASP A 574 16.81 12.19 -9.28
N ASP A 575 17.35 11.20 -8.57
CA ASP A 575 17.34 11.16 -7.10
C ASP A 575 18.65 11.67 -6.45
N ASP A 576 18.51 12.27 -5.26
CA ASP A 576 19.59 12.75 -4.39
C ASP A 576 19.64 11.89 -3.12
N VAL A 577 20.58 10.93 -3.03
CA VAL A 577 20.63 9.92 -1.96
C VAL A 577 21.90 10.06 -1.11
N TYR A 578 21.77 10.21 0.20
CA TYR A 578 22.87 10.41 1.16
C TYR A 578 22.88 9.30 2.22
N GLY A 579 23.90 8.44 2.20
CA GLY A 579 24.05 7.32 3.15
C GLY A 579 24.19 7.81 4.59
N GLY A 580 25.25 8.57 4.84
CA GLY A 580 25.55 9.11 6.15
C GLY A 580 26.76 8.43 6.77
N GLY A 581 26.65 8.02 8.03
CA GLY A 581 27.69 7.30 8.75
C GLY A 581 27.25 5.90 9.09
N GLY A 582 27.92 4.88 8.57
CA GLY A 582 27.41 3.53 8.65
C GLY A 582 28.11 2.54 7.74
N ALA A 583 27.49 1.40 7.50
CA ALA A 583 27.72 0.60 6.31
C ALA A 583 26.40 0.55 5.54
N ASP A 584 26.24 1.47 4.59
CA ASP A 584 24.95 1.77 3.98
C ASP A 584 24.76 1.01 2.66
N VAL A 585 23.50 0.86 2.26
CA VAL A 585 23.08 0.37 0.95
C VAL A 585 22.33 1.49 0.25
N LEU A 586 22.89 2.02 -0.83
CA LEU A 586 22.29 3.06 -1.66
C LEU A 586 21.97 2.49 -3.04
N ILE A 587 20.72 2.65 -3.47
CA ILE A 587 20.26 2.27 -4.80
C ILE A 587 19.57 3.50 -5.41
N GLY A 588 20.09 4.01 -6.53
CA GLY A 588 19.50 5.13 -7.27
C GLY A 588 18.18 4.72 -7.91
N GLY A 589 18.25 3.91 -8.97
CA GLY A 589 17.07 3.35 -9.60
C GLY A 589 17.02 3.73 -11.08
N ASN A 590 15.90 4.26 -11.55
CA ASN A 590 15.79 4.78 -12.92
C ASN A 590 15.86 6.29 -12.89
N GLY A 591 16.85 6.88 -13.57
CA GLY A 591 17.04 8.33 -13.60
C GLY A 591 18.51 8.66 -13.50
N ALA A 592 18.88 9.93 -13.63
CA ALA A 592 20.27 10.35 -13.46
C ALA A 592 20.50 10.71 -12.00
N ASP A 593 21.03 9.77 -11.23
CA ASP A 593 21.06 9.85 -9.78
C ASP A 593 22.36 10.45 -9.23
N SER A 594 22.26 11.04 -8.05
CA SER A 594 23.37 11.57 -7.26
C SER A 594 23.46 10.84 -5.93
N LEU A 595 24.41 9.90 -5.83
CA LEU A 595 24.57 8.99 -4.70
C LEU A 595 25.79 9.35 -3.87
N TYR A 596 25.58 9.82 -2.65
CA TYR A 596 26.63 10.21 -1.70
C TYR A 596 26.76 9.15 -0.61
N ALA A 597 27.77 8.27 -0.73
CA ALA A 597 28.00 7.19 0.22
C ALA A 597 28.41 7.70 1.61
N GLU A 598 29.18 8.79 1.65
CA GLU A 598 29.70 9.40 2.89
C GLU A 598 30.55 8.42 3.75
N GLU A 599 30.45 8.45 5.07
CA GLU A 599 31.38 7.71 5.96
C GLU A 599 30.96 6.25 6.10
N GLY A 600 31.56 5.34 5.34
CA GLY A 600 31.16 3.94 5.54
C GLY A 600 31.79 2.92 4.63
N ARG A 601 31.49 1.65 4.95
CA ARG A 601 31.76 0.53 4.05
C ARG A 601 30.49 0.25 3.26
N ASP A 602 30.23 1.12 2.32
CA ASP A 602 28.91 1.20 1.67
C ASP A 602 28.85 0.33 0.43
N TYR A 603 27.63 -0.05 0.06
CA TYR A 603 27.28 -0.59 -1.23
C TYR A 603 26.43 0.42 -1.98
N VAL A 604 26.89 0.83 -3.16
CA VAL A 604 26.22 1.86 -3.97
C VAL A 604 25.93 1.31 -5.36
N GLN A 605 24.70 1.49 -5.81
CA GLN A 605 24.23 1.04 -7.12
C GLN A 605 23.46 2.16 -7.82
N GLY A 606 23.92 2.61 -8.99
CA GLY A 606 23.24 3.61 -9.82
C GLY A 606 21.99 3.07 -10.50
N ASP A 607 22.11 1.86 -11.06
CA ASP A 607 21.11 1.21 -11.91
C ASP A 607 20.97 1.84 -13.31
N GLY A 608 19.91 2.57 -13.62
CA GLY A 608 19.61 2.98 -14.98
C GLY A 608 19.64 4.48 -15.16
N GLY A 609 20.65 5.01 -15.84
CA GLY A 609 20.78 6.46 -16.06
C GLY A 609 22.22 6.88 -16.20
N ASN A 610 22.52 8.17 -16.00
CA ASN A 610 23.91 8.62 -15.96
C ASN A 610 24.18 9.09 -14.55
N ASP A 611 24.78 8.21 -13.74
CA ASP A 611 24.79 8.39 -12.31
C ASP A 611 26.10 8.99 -11.84
N HIS A 612 26.03 9.75 -10.76
CA HIS A 612 27.19 10.26 -10.07
C HIS A 612 27.27 9.64 -8.68
N ILE A 613 28.36 8.93 -8.40
CA ILE A 613 28.59 8.23 -7.14
C ILE A 613 29.76 8.88 -6.41
N TRP A 614 29.51 9.52 -5.27
CA TRP A 614 30.54 10.10 -4.40
C TRP A 614 30.89 9.17 -3.25
N LEU A 615 32.15 8.74 -3.21
CA LEU A 615 32.66 7.93 -2.11
C LEU A 615 33.11 8.80 -0.96
N GLY A 616 32.92 8.32 0.27
CA GLY A 616 33.61 8.86 1.43
C GLY A 616 34.64 7.89 2.01
N GLY A 617 35.40 8.42 2.98
CA GLY A 617 36.52 7.71 3.58
C GLY A 617 36.14 7.02 4.88
N THR A 618 36.54 5.75 5.05
CA THR A 618 36.39 5.00 6.30
C THR A 618 37.53 5.23 7.29
N GLY A 619 38.58 5.90 6.84
CA GLY A 619 39.76 6.16 7.65
C GLY A 619 40.96 6.62 6.84
N ARG A 620 42.15 6.35 7.38
CA ARG A 620 43.44 6.71 6.78
C ARG A 620 44.40 5.53 6.91
N PHE A 621 45.15 5.25 5.85
CA PHE A 621 46.21 4.23 5.88
C PHE A 621 47.28 4.57 6.91
N ALA A 622 47.80 3.54 7.59
CA ALA A 622 48.84 3.69 8.60
C ALA A 622 50.22 3.82 7.94
N GLY A 623 51.16 4.43 8.66
CA GLY A 623 52.54 4.51 8.17
C GLY A 623 53.16 3.12 8.06
N GLY A 624 53.58 2.75 6.85
CA GLY A 624 54.15 1.44 6.52
C GLY A 624 53.23 0.51 5.72
N ASP A 625 51.98 0.89 5.50
CA ASP A 625 51.12 0.26 4.49
C ASP A 625 51.62 0.67 3.10
N GLY A 626 51.57 -0.25 2.13
CA GLY A 626 52.09 0.02 0.80
C GLY A 626 51.33 -0.71 -0.29
N ALA A 627 51.17 -0.05 -1.43
CA ALA A 627 50.67 -0.63 -2.66
C ALA A 627 51.83 -1.06 -3.56
N GLU A 628 51.67 -2.17 -4.26
CA GLU A 628 52.66 -2.69 -5.22
C GLU A 628 51.99 -2.83 -6.59
N ASN A 629 52.62 -2.28 -7.64
CA ASN A 629 52.17 -2.50 -9.01
C ASN A 629 52.51 -3.94 -9.43
N ILE A 630 51.51 -4.82 -9.40
CA ILE A 630 51.69 -6.26 -9.55
C ILE A 630 51.48 -6.77 -10.98
N ASP A 631 52.00 -7.97 -11.23
CA ASP A 631 51.66 -8.75 -12.42
C ASP A 631 50.20 -9.22 -12.35
N THR A 632 49.48 -9.12 -13.47
CA THR A 632 48.15 -9.73 -13.66
C THR A 632 48.23 -10.91 -14.63
N GLY A 633 47.11 -11.60 -14.88
CA GLY A 633 47.04 -12.63 -15.92
C GLY A 633 47.32 -12.11 -17.33
N ALA A 634 47.12 -10.81 -17.57
CA ALA A 634 47.20 -10.17 -18.88
C ALA A 634 48.43 -9.26 -19.06
N GLN A 635 49.00 -8.74 -17.97
CA GLN A 635 50.16 -7.84 -18.01
C GLN A 635 51.21 -8.14 -16.94
N VAL A 636 52.45 -7.76 -17.24
CA VAL A 636 53.54 -7.67 -16.27
C VAL A 636 53.50 -6.29 -15.62
N GLY A 637 53.53 -6.24 -14.29
CA GLY A 637 53.63 -5.02 -13.50
C GLY A 637 55.06 -4.48 -13.39
N THR A 638 55.21 -3.27 -12.88
CA THR A 638 56.51 -2.61 -12.68
C THR A 638 57.22 -3.09 -11.41
N GLY A 639 56.49 -3.68 -10.45
CA GLY A 639 57.00 -4.04 -9.12
C GLY A 639 57.31 -2.83 -8.23
N ARG A 640 56.86 -1.64 -8.62
CA ARG A 640 57.03 -0.41 -7.85
C ARG A 640 56.15 -0.48 -6.59
N VAL A 641 56.70 -0.05 -5.46
CA VAL A 641 55.99 0.02 -4.18
C VAL A 641 55.83 1.48 -3.74
N ILE A 642 54.64 1.86 -3.30
CA ILE A 642 54.29 3.21 -2.83
C ILE A 642 53.77 3.14 -1.40
N ASP A 643 54.20 4.08 -0.55
CA ASP A 643 53.70 4.23 0.83
C ASP A 643 52.30 4.84 0.81
N LEU A 644 51.35 4.20 1.48
CA LEU A 644 49.98 4.66 1.59
C LEU A 644 49.76 5.58 2.79
N GLY A 645 50.73 5.70 3.69
CA GLY A 645 50.58 6.42 4.95
C GLY A 645 49.95 7.81 4.82
N GLY A 646 48.76 7.98 5.40
CA GLY A 646 48.01 9.25 5.38
C GLY A 646 47.01 9.42 4.23
N LYS A 647 47.00 8.52 3.24
CA LYS A 647 45.96 8.49 2.21
C LYS A 647 44.61 8.06 2.79
N THR A 648 43.51 8.56 2.22
CA THR A 648 42.15 8.15 2.58
C THR A 648 41.97 6.69 2.22
N LEU A 649 41.39 5.94 3.15
CA LEU A 649 40.95 4.58 2.90
C LEU A 649 39.52 4.65 2.37
N LEU A 650 39.33 4.25 1.11
CA LEU A 650 38.01 4.12 0.47
C LEU A 650 37.67 2.63 0.43
N GLU A 651 36.56 2.23 1.03
CA GLU A 651 36.13 0.81 1.13
C GLU A 651 34.76 0.55 0.50
N ALA A 652 34.07 1.60 0.07
CA ALA A 652 32.80 1.49 -0.62
C ALA A 652 32.91 0.69 -1.92
N VAL A 653 31.81 0.03 -2.25
CA VAL A 653 31.66 -0.88 -3.38
C VAL A 653 30.61 -0.27 -4.30
N SER A 654 30.92 -0.17 -5.59
CA SER A 654 30.10 0.64 -6.51
C SER A 654 29.73 -0.10 -7.79
N GLN A 655 28.47 0.01 -8.19
CA GLN A 655 27.99 -0.42 -9.49
C GLN A 655 27.30 0.78 -10.15
N GLY A 656 27.75 1.21 -11.33
CA GLY A 656 27.03 2.25 -12.09
C GLY A 656 25.77 1.63 -12.68
N GLY A 657 25.91 0.95 -13.82
CA GLY A 657 24.83 0.15 -14.40
C GLY A 657 24.66 0.45 -15.88
N ASP A 658 23.44 0.76 -16.29
CA ASP A 658 23.10 1.13 -17.66
C ASP A 658 23.26 2.65 -17.85
N GLY A 659 24.36 3.10 -18.43
CA GLY A 659 24.49 4.46 -18.98
C GLY A 659 25.92 4.98 -18.98
N TYR A 660 26.13 6.20 -18.46
CA TYR A 660 27.46 6.79 -18.32
C TYR A 660 27.64 7.25 -16.89
N ASP A 661 28.34 6.44 -16.12
CA ASP A 661 28.42 6.59 -14.68
C ASP A 661 29.79 7.10 -14.25
N VAL A 662 29.76 8.06 -13.31
CA VAL A 662 30.95 8.75 -12.82
C VAL A 662 31.15 8.44 -11.33
N LEU A 663 32.28 7.82 -11.01
CA LEU A 663 32.71 7.59 -9.64
C LEU A 663 33.64 8.72 -9.18
N HIS A 664 33.23 9.46 -8.16
CA HIS A 664 33.97 10.56 -7.55
C HIS A 664 34.65 10.06 -6.28
N LEU A 665 35.96 10.27 -6.19
CA LEU A 665 36.70 10.11 -4.93
C LEU A 665 36.61 11.41 -4.11
N THR A 666 37.44 11.57 -3.08
CA THR A 666 37.42 12.74 -2.21
C THR A 666 38.42 13.81 -2.66
N ASP A 667 38.26 15.06 -2.22
CA ASP A 667 39.27 16.12 -2.41
C ASP A 667 40.55 15.95 -1.56
N GLY A 668 40.79 14.76 -0.99
CA GLY A 668 41.98 14.42 -0.22
C GLY A 668 42.87 13.44 -0.98
N GLY A 669 44.12 13.27 -0.53
CA GLY A 669 44.97 12.22 -1.11
C GLY A 669 44.39 10.84 -0.81
N ASP A 670 43.98 10.13 -1.85
CA ASP A 670 43.20 8.90 -1.80
C ASP A 670 44.01 7.69 -2.26
N ALA A 671 43.56 6.50 -1.84
CA ALA A 671 44.03 5.25 -2.40
C ALA A 671 42.83 4.37 -2.74
N PHE A 672 42.54 4.27 -4.04
CA PHE A 672 41.45 3.51 -4.59
C PHE A 672 41.98 2.28 -5.33
N PHE A 673 41.45 1.12 -4.98
CA PHE A 673 41.91 -0.16 -5.49
C PHE A 673 40.76 -0.91 -6.16
N LEU A 674 40.99 -1.43 -7.36
CA LEU A 674 40.09 -2.41 -7.97
C LEU A 674 40.02 -3.68 -7.10
N HIS A 675 41.14 -4.04 -6.47
CA HIS A 675 41.24 -5.19 -5.58
C HIS A 675 42.40 -4.98 -4.60
N ASP A 676 42.18 -5.29 -3.31
CA ASP A 676 43.24 -5.24 -2.30
C ASP A 676 43.13 -6.36 -1.26
N ALA A 677 44.24 -6.64 -0.58
CA ALA A 677 44.35 -7.69 0.44
C ALA A 677 44.18 -7.17 1.89
N ILE A 678 43.92 -5.87 2.06
CA ILE A 678 43.87 -5.15 3.33
C ILE A 678 42.43 -5.05 3.85
N THR A 679 41.46 -4.72 2.99
CA THR A 679 40.09 -4.31 3.33
C THR A 679 39.10 -5.48 3.47
N GLY A 680 39.52 -6.71 3.18
CA GLY A 680 38.67 -7.91 3.37
C GLY A 680 37.46 -7.99 2.42
N PHE A 681 37.37 -7.12 1.42
CA PHE A 681 36.25 -7.03 0.47
C PHE A 681 35.95 -8.33 -0.31
N ASN A 682 36.96 -9.17 -0.55
CA ASN A 682 36.88 -10.34 -1.45
C ASN A 682 35.87 -11.44 -1.06
N ASP A 683 35.26 -11.41 0.13
CA ASP A 683 34.47 -12.52 0.66
C ASP A 683 32.98 -12.19 0.96
N GLU A 684 32.50 -10.94 0.83
CA GLU A 684 31.20 -10.53 1.41
C GLU A 684 30.11 -9.98 0.45
N VAL A 685 30.44 -9.42 -0.73
CA VAL A 685 29.43 -8.81 -1.62
C VAL A 685 29.47 -9.41 -3.03
N ALA A 686 28.35 -9.94 -3.51
CA ALA A 686 28.23 -10.49 -4.86
C ALA A 686 27.80 -9.40 -5.85
N LEU A 687 28.77 -8.77 -6.52
CA LEU A 687 28.50 -7.85 -7.62
C LEU A 687 27.86 -8.55 -8.83
N SER A 688 27.21 -7.77 -9.69
CA SER A 688 26.78 -8.23 -11.01
C SER A 688 27.96 -8.82 -11.78
N ARG A 689 27.66 -9.72 -12.73
CA ARG A 689 28.73 -10.35 -13.51
C ARG A 689 29.39 -9.28 -14.39
N ASP A 690 30.70 -9.37 -14.52
CA ASP A 690 31.46 -8.53 -15.45
C ASP A 690 30.92 -8.69 -16.89
N SER A 691 31.38 -7.84 -17.79
CA SER A 691 31.04 -7.89 -19.23
C SER A 691 31.34 -9.25 -19.90
N ASP A 692 32.18 -10.08 -19.27
CA ASP A 692 32.58 -11.44 -19.65
C ASP A 692 31.77 -12.57 -18.97
N GLY A 693 30.84 -12.23 -18.08
CA GLY A 693 29.98 -13.17 -17.37
C GLY A 693 30.64 -13.87 -16.18
N ARG A 694 31.76 -13.39 -15.63
CA ARG A 694 32.39 -13.90 -14.39
C ARG A 694 31.77 -13.24 -13.16
N GLN A 695 31.79 -13.93 -12.02
CA GLN A 695 31.43 -13.28 -10.75
C GLN A 695 32.56 -12.29 -10.43
N SER A 696 32.23 -11.00 -10.32
CA SER A 696 33.23 -9.97 -10.08
C SER A 696 33.76 -10.06 -8.65
N ALA A 697 35.08 -9.93 -8.52
CA ALA A 697 35.79 -9.68 -7.26
C ALA A 697 36.42 -8.27 -7.27
N ALA A 698 35.97 -7.41 -8.19
CA ALA A 698 36.37 -6.02 -8.30
C ALA A 698 35.59 -5.15 -7.31
N ARG A 699 36.19 -4.05 -6.85
CA ARG A 699 35.51 -3.06 -6.00
C ARG A 699 34.42 -2.29 -6.74
N PHE A 700 34.54 -2.16 -8.05
CA PHE A 700 33.54 -1.50 -8.87
C PHE A 700 33.32 -2.24 -10.20
N VAL A 701 32.13 -2.05 -10.78
CA VAL A 701 31.74 -2.56 -12.10
C VAL A 701 30.80 -1.56 -12.79
N GLY A 702 30.82 -1.51 -14.12
CA GLY A 702 29.92 -0.63 -14.90
C GLY A 702 30.11 0.85 -14.56
N ILE A 703 31.37 1.32 -14.48
CA ILE A 703 31.72 2.73 -14.29
C ILE A 703 32.53 3.17 -15.52
N GLU A 704 32.10 4.24 -16.18
CA GLU A 704 32.74 4.77 -17.38
C GLU A 704 33.78 5.85 -17.07
N GLU A 705 33.64 6.57 -15.95
CA GLU A 705 34.55 7.63 -15.54
C GLU A 705 34.89 7.58 -14.04
N ILE A 706 36.17 7.77 -13.70
CA ILE A 706 36.61 8.07 -12.35
C ILE A 706 37.17 9.48 -12.30
N ASP A 707 36.64 10.29 -11.38
CA ASP A 707 37.18 11.59 -11.00
C ASP A 707 37.82 11.45 -9.62
N ALA A 708 39.15 11.53 -9.55
CA ALA A 708 39.90 11.40 -8.30
C ALA A 708 39.89 12.68 -7.46
N GLY A 709 39.50 13.83 -8.03
CA GLY A 709 39.48 15.09 -7.32
C GLY A 709 40.87 15.71 -7.11
N ALA A 710 41.12 16.27 -5.94
CA ALA A 710 42.39 16.91 -5.61
C ALA A 710 43.10 16.12 -4.50
N GLY A 711 44.42 16.16 -4.46
CA GLY A 711 45.17 15.34 -3.50
C GLY A 711 46.33 14.68 -4.20
N ASP A 712 47.24 14.07 -3.44
CA ASP A 712 48.16 13.12 -4.05
C ASP A 712 47.44 11.76 -4.01
N ASP A 713 46.94 11.29 -5.15
CA ASP A 713 46.05 10.14 -5.29
C ASP A 713 46.78 8.89 -5.79
N LEU A 714 46.24 7.72 -5.47
CA LEU A 714 46.64 6.44 -6.04
C LEU A 714 45.39 5.72 -6.52
N VAL A 715 45.30 5.51 -7.83
CA VAL A 715 44.27 4.69 -8.47
C VAL A 715 44.95 3.45 -9.03
N ASP A 716 44.68 2.30 -8.43
CA ASP A 716 45.31 1.02 -8.76
C ASP A 716 44.28 0.01 -9.23
N PHE A 717 44.27 -0.25 -10.53
CA PHE A 717 43.44 -1.26 -11.15
C PHE A 717 44.15 -2.61 -11.31
N THR A 718 45.41 -2.74 -10.88
CA THR A 718 46.12 -4.01 -11.02
C THR A 718 45.51 -5.06 -10.09
N SER A 719 45.07 -6.19 -10.66
CA SER A 719 44.45 -7.28 -9.91
C SER A 719 44.97 -8.64 -10.37
N PRO A 720 45.27 -9.57 -9.45
CA PRO A 720 45.61 -10.94 -9.82
C PRO A 720 44.38 -11.75 -10.27
N ASP A 721 43.18 -11.31 -9.88
CA ASP A 721 41.95 -12.09 -9.92
C ASP A 721 40.87 -11.50 -10.85
N TYR A 722 41.05 -10.26 -11.32
CA TYR A 722 40.12 -9.56 -12.22
C TYR A 722 40.84 -8.88 -13.39
N SER A 723 40.20 -8.84 -14.56
CA SER A 723 40.67 -8.19 -15.79
C SER A 723 39.55 -7.28 -16.28
N MET A 724 39.90 -6.08 -16.75
CA MET A 724 38.93 -5.10 -17.25
C MET A 724 38.86 -5.14 -18.80
N ASP A 725 39.27 -6.23 -19.45
CA ASP A 725 39.21 -6.35 -20.91
C ASP A 725 37.78 -6.07 -21.42
N GLY A 726 37.62 -5.03 -22.24
CA GLY A 726 36.33 -4.58 -22.76
C GLY A 726 35.64 -3.46 -21.96
N GLU A 727 36.18 -3.06 -20.82
CA GLU A 727 35.67 -1.99 -19.94
C GLU A 727 36.57 -0.76 -20.05
N SER A 728 36.49 -0.06 -21.20
CA SER A 728 37.24 1.18 -21.41
C SER A 728 36.80 2.26 -20.42
N ILE A 729 37.72 2.70 -19.56
CA ILE A 729 37.44 3.70 -18.54
C ILE A 729 38.18 5.01 -18.80
N ARG A 730 37.49 6.13 -18.52
CA ARG A 730 38.08 7.46 -18.45
C ARG A 730 38.52 7.73 -17.01
N VAL A 731 39.77 8.12 -16.80
CA VAL A 731 40.28 8.46 -15.47
C VAL A 731 40.82 9.88 -15.48
N ASP A 732 40.26 10.74 -14.64
CA ASP A 732 40.77 12.06 -14.34
C ASP A 732 41.36 12.04 -12.94
N LEU A 733 42.68 12.15 -12.82
CA LEU A 733 43.38 12.17 -11.53
C LEU A 733 43.34 13.56 -10.88
N GLY A 734 42.93 14.58 -11.62
CA GLY A 734 42.69 15.92 -11.10
C GLY A 734 43.95 16.65 -10.65
N GLY A 735 44.17 16.83 -9.34
CA GLY A 735 45.18 17.77 -8.85
C GLY A 735 46.01 17.30 -7.67
N GLY A 736 47.18 16.73 -7.95
CA GLY A 736 48.33 16.64 -7.06
C GLY A 736 49.42 15.83 -7.74
N ASN A 737 50.22 15.08 -6.99
CA ASN A 737 51.21 14.19 -7.60
C ASN A 737 50.66 12.78 -7.59
N ASP A 738 49.99 12.43 -8.69
CA ASP A 738 49.09 11.30 -8.72
C ASP A 738 49.75 10.06 -9.30
N VAL A 739 49.19 8.90 -8.96
CA VAL A 739 49.68 7.62 -9.44
C VAL A 739 48.51 6.82 -9.98
N PHE A 740 48.61 6.44 -11.26
CA PHE A 740 47.66 5.56 -11.90
C PHE A 740 48.34 4.28 -12.36
N TRP A 741 47.75 3.14 -12.01
CA TRP A 741 48.17 1.81 -12.46
C TRP A 741 47.00 1.08 -13.14
N GLY A 742 46.95 1.12 -14.47
CA GLY A 742 45.90 0.53 -15.31
C GLY A 742 46.07 -0.96 -15.61
N THR A 743 45.20 -1.49 -16.49
CA THR A 743 45.04 -2.93 -16.74
C THR A 743 45.21 -3.31 -18.22
N ASP A 744 44.45 -4.29 -18.72
CA ASP A 744 44.40 -4.72 -20.11
C ASP A 744 43.28 -4.09 -20.95
N SER A 745 42.52 -3.16 -20.37
CA SER A 745 41.53 -2.29 -21.03
C SER A 745 42.18 -1.23 -21.94
N ASP A 746 41.38 -0.65 -22.85
CA ASP A 746 41.77 0.50 -23.66
C ASP A 746 41.39 1.79 -22.91
N ASP A 747 42.30 2.35 -22.12
CA ASP A 747 41.99 3.42 -21.16
C ASP A 747 42.28 4.85 -21.68
N VAL A 748 41.59 5.84 -21.13
CA VAL A 748 41.88 7.27 -21.35
C VAL A 748 42.16 7.95 -20.02
N VAL A 749 43.42 8.35 -19.79
CA VAL A 749 43.88 8.86 -18.50
C VAL A 749 44.37 10.31 -18.62
N PHE A 750 43.99 11.14 -17.64
CA PHE A 750 44.43 12.52 -17.45
C PHE A 750 45.08 12.64 -16.07
N GLY A 751 46.37 12.98 -16.02
CA GLY A 751 47.10 13.24 -14.78
C GLY A 751 46.66 14.55 -14.12
N GLY A 752 46.52 15.60 -14.92
CA GLY A 752 45.97 16.85 -14.45
C GLY A 752 47.06 17.81 -13.99
N ALA A 753 47.12 18.18 -12.72
CA ALA A 753 48.08 19.17 -12.23
C ALA A 753 48.98 18.65 -11.10
N GLY A 754 50.26 18.52 -11.40
CA GLY A 754 51.34 18.15 -10.48
C GLY A 754 52.27 17.16 -11.18
N ASP A 755 53.15 16.50 -10.44
CA ASP A 755 54.14 15.58 -11.04
C ASP A 755 53.56 14.16 -11.04
N ASP A 756 52.91 13.77 -12.13
CA ASP A 756 52.10 12.55 -12.18
C ASP A 756 52.85 11.31 -12.64
N SER A 757 52.35 10.14 -12.28
CA SER A 757 52.94 8.84 -12.62
C SER A 757 51.89 7.90 -13.18
N ILE A 758 51.88 7.76 -14.50
CA ILE A 758 50.82 7.06 -15.23
C ILE A 758 51.36 5.80 -15.89
N PHE A 759 50.90 4.64 -15.43
CA PHE A 759 51.09 3.33 -16.05
C PHE A 759 49.77 2.89 -16.67
N GLY A 760 49.65 2.96 -18.02
CA GLY A 760 48.42 2.56 -18.73
C GLY A 760 48.16 1.04 -18.69
N GLY A 761 49.22 0.24 -18.77
CA GLY A 761 49.12 -1.22 -18.76
C GLY A 761 49.26 -1.87 -20.13
N ALA A 762 48.45 -2.89 -20.40
CA ALA A 762 48.28 -3.46 -21.74
C ALA A 762 47.28 -2.62 -22.55
N GLY A 763 46.49 -3.20 -23.47
CA GLY A 763 45.53 -2.40 -24.24
C GLY A 763 46.10 -1.32 -25.18
N VAL A 764 45.20 -0.43 -25.63
CA VAL A 764 45.44 0.73 -26.49
C VAL A 764 45.16 2.01 -25.71
N ASP A 765 46.11 2.39 -24.85
CA ASP A 765 45.90 3.52 -23.94
C ASP A 765 46.14 4.88 -24.58
N ARG A 766 45.44 5.88 -24.03
CA ARG A 766 45.64 7.29 -24.34
C ARG A 766 45.87 8.08 -23.05
N LEU A 767 47.12 8.50 -22.85
CA LEU A 767 47.60 9.10 -21.60
C LEU A 767 47.92 10.58 -21.80
N THR A 768 47.53 11.41 -20.85
CA THR A 768 47.81 12.85 -20.80
C THR A 768 48.38 13.16 -19.43
N GLY A 769 49.58 13.74 -19.36
CA GLY A 769 50.21 14.09 -18.08
C GLY A 769 49.58 15.33 -17.48
N GLY A 770 49.47 16.39 -18.28
CA GLY A 770 48.93 17.67 -17.87
C GLY A 770 50.04 18.66 -17.51
N ALA A 771 49.94 19.25 -16.33
CA ALA A 771 50.83 20.32 -15.90
C ALA A 771 51.76 19.86 -14.78
N GLY A 772 53.01 19.57 -15.12
CA GLY A 772 54.06 19.26 -14.14
C GLY A 772 55.18 18.49 -14.79
N ALA A 773 55.95 17.74 -14.01
CA ALA A 773 56.98 16.84 -14.50
C ALA A 773 56.48 15.39 -14.46
N ASP A 774 55.87 14.94 -15.56
CA ASP A 774 55.09 13.71 -15.56
C ASP A 774 55.91 12.48 -15.94
N SER A 775 55.48 11.30 -15.51
CA SER A 775 56.15 10.03 -15.76
C SER A 775 55.19 9.05 -16.41
N PHE A 776 55.42 8.74 -17.69
CA PHE A 776 54.67 7.71 -18.40
C PHE A 776 55.43 6.39 -18.33
N GLU A 777 54.82 5.38 -17.69
CA GLU A 777 55.45 4.13 -17.33
C GLU A 777 54.99 2.97 -18.23
N PHE A 778 55.93 2.15 -18.68
CA PHE A 778 55.68 1.07 -19.64
C PHE A 778 56.37 -0.22 -19.23
N THR A 779 55.66 -1.34 -19.36
CA THR A 779 56.24 -2.69 -19.37
C THR A 779 56.12 -3.30 -20.76
N GLN A 780 56.62 -4.53 -20.93
CA GLN A 780 56.61 -5.23 -22.21
C GLN A 780 55.21 -5.72 -22.60
N SER A 781 54.18 -5.41 -21.81
CA SER A 781 52.76 -5.69 -22.11
C SER A 781 52.15 -4.61 -22.99
N ALA A 782 52.58 -3.36 -22.81
CA ALA A 782 52.14 -2.22 -23.60
C ALA A 782 52.53 -2.40 -25.09
N ARG A 783 51.56 -2.25 -25.99
CA ARG A 783 51.78 -2.42 -27.44
C ARG A 783 51.43 -1.19 -28.24
N TYR A 784 50.40 -0.44 -27.84
CA TYR A 784 49.90 0.71 -28.59
C TYR A 784 49.48 1.84 -27.65
N VAL A 785 50.45 2.62 -27.17
CA VAL A 785 50.15 3.75 -26.27
C VAL A 785 50.29 5.07 -27.01
N THR A 786 49.39 6.00 -26.71
CA THR A 786 49.46 7.40 -27.15
C THR A 786 49.61 8.32 -25.97
N VAL A 787 50.73 9.04 -25.90
CA VAL A 787 50.92 10.14 -24.95
C VAL A 787 50.60 11.46 -25.65
N THR A 788 49.70 12.25 -25.10
CA THR A 788 49.09 13.37 -25.85
C THR A 788 49.83 14.70 -25.72
N ASP A 789 50.62 14.88 -24.66
CA ASP A 789 51.21 16.17 -24.28
C ASP A 789 52.68 16.12 -23.82
N TYR A 790 53.37 14.99 -24.03
CA TYR A 790 54.76 14.79 -23.62
C TYR A 790 55.70 15.99 -23.90
N ASN A 791 56.27 16.56 -22.84
CA ASN A 791 57.15 17.70 -22.87
C ASN A 791 58.41 17.51 -21.99
N PRO A 792 59.55 17.09 -22.58
CA PRO A 792 60.80 16.90 -21.84
C PRO A 792 61.43 18.20 -21.30
N HIS A 793 60.86 19.38 -21.63
CA HIS A 793 61.28 20.66 -21.05
C HIS A 793 60.55 21.00 -19.75
N GLU A 794 59.37 20.43 -19.52
CA GLU A 794 58.62 20.57 -18.27
C GLU A 794 59.08 19.52 -17.23
N GLY A 795 59.64 18.41 -17.70
CA GLY A 795 60.28 17.41 -16.86
C GLY A 795 59.87 15.99 -17.22
N ASP A 796 59.01 15.84 -18.23
CA ASP A 796 58.36 14.59 -18.54
C ASP A 796 59.35 13.47 -18.89
N THR A 797 59.02 12.28 -18.42
CA THR A 797 59.82 11.07 -18.60
C THR A 797 59.01 9.93 -19.19
N LEU A 798 59.68 9.11 -20.01
CA LEU A 798 59.20 7.82 -20.49
C LEU A 798 60.01 6.74 -19.79
N ARG A 799 59.38 6.00 -18.86
CA ARG A 799 60.02 4.97 -18.06
C ARG A 799 59.67 3.58 -18.57
N PHE A 800 60.68 2.79 -18.90
CA PHE A 800 60.54 1.42 -19.42
C PHE A 800 61.08 0.43 -18.40
N TYR A 801 60.17 -0.29 -17.74
CA TYR A 801 60.52 -1.23 -16.67
C TYR A 801 60.84 -2.60 -17.24
N ASN A 802 62.03 -3.13 -16.95
CA ASN A 802 62.43 -4.48 -17.30
C ASN A 802 61.88 -5.50 -16.31
N ALA A 803 60.63 -5.90 -16.50
CA ALA A 803 59.96 -6.92 -15.70
C ALA A 803 59.72 -8.21 -16.53
N GLY A 804 59.75 -9.37 -15.86
CA GLY A 804 59.54 -10.66 -16.51
C GLY A 804 60.67 -11.13 -17.45
N SER A 805 60.32 -11.91 -18.49
CA SER A 805 61.29 -12.60 -19.37
C SER A 805 61.66 -11.82 -20.65
N MET A 806 60.99 -10.70 -20.94
CA MET A 806 61.29 -9.81 -22.06
C MET A 806 61.98 -8.55 -21.54
N LEU A 807 63.05 -8.11 -22.21
CA LEU A 807 63.82 -6.94 -21.79
C LEU A 807 63.88 -5.89 -22.90
N PHE A 808 63.73 -4.62 -22.54
CA PHE A 808 63.95 -3.46 -23.41
C PHE A 808 65.45 -3.26 -23.69
N ASP A 809 65.79 -3.01 -24.96
CA ASP A 809 67.14 -2.68 -25.40
C ASP A 809 67.26 -1.16 -25.57
N GLU A 810 67.88 -0.48 -24.61
CA GLU A 810 68.14 0.98 -24.65
C GLU A 810 68.80 1.43 -25.95
N SER A 811 69.72 0.61 -26.47
CA SER A 811 70.48 0.96 -27.68
C SER A 811 69.63 0.93 -28.96
N SER A 812 68.40 0.42 -28.87
CA SER A 812 67.47 0.26 -29.99
C SER A 812 66.43 1.38 -30.12
N VAL A 813 66.38 2.29 -29.16
CA VAL A 813 65.51 3.47 -29.16
C VAL A 813 65.71 4.27 -30.46
N SER A 814 64.62 4.45 -31.22
CA SER A 814 64.64 5.23 -32.46
C SER A 814 63.35 6.00 -32.66
N LEU A 815 63.45 7.19 -33.27
CA LEU A 815 62.26 7.99 -33.58
C LEU A 815 61.55 7.50 -34.83
N THR A 816 60.23 7.56 -34.78
CA THR A 816 59.34 7.34 -35.92
C THR A 816 58.77 8.68 -36.40
N ALA A 817 57.88 8.65 -37.39
CA ALA A 817 57.22 9.87 -37.87
C ALA A 817 56.23 10.48 -36.86
N SER A 818 55.81 9.71 -35.85
CA SER A 818 54.74 10.06 -34.91
C SER A 818 55.08 9.77 -33.44
N GLY A 819 56.36 9.50 -33.12
CA GLY A 819 56.78 9.18 -31.76
C GLY A 819 58.07 8.37 -31.70
N LEU A 820 58.07 7.32 -30.89
CA LEU A 820 59.24 6.50 -30.52
C LEU A 820 58.99 5.02 -30.82
N SER A 821 60.05 4.27 -31.14
CA SER A 821 60.06 2.81 -31.12
C SER A 821 61.25 2.27 -30.32
N ILE A 822 61.03 1.18 -29.57
CA ILE A 822 62.07 0.47 -28.82
C ILE A 822 61.94 -1.05 -29.04
N VAL A 823 63.07 -1.75 -29.16
CA VAL A 823 63.12 -3.20 -29.34
C VAL A 823 63.06 -3.89 -27.97
N MET A 824 62.21 -4.90 -27.88
CA MET A 824 62.13 -5.85 -26.77
C MET A 824 62.75 -7.18 -27.20
N THR A 825 63.50 -7.83 -26.32
CA THR A 825 64.10 -9.15 -26.59
C THR A 825 63.73 -10.15 -25.51
N HIS A 826 63.20 -11.30 -25.91
CA HIS A 826 63.00 -12.43 -25.00
C HIS A 826 64.35 -12.97 -24.52
N SER A 827 64.56 -12.97 -23.21
CA SER A 827 65.77 -13.50 -22.57
C SER A 827 65.96 -15.01 -22.82
N ASP A 828 64.86 -15.76 -22.97
CA ASP A 828 64.89 -17.22 -23.12
C ASP A 828 64.99 -17.70 -24.58
N THR A 829 64.35 -16.99 -25.52
CA THR A 829 64.23 -17.43 -26.92
C THR A 829 65.08 -16.58 -27.88
N GLY A 830 65.50 -15.38 -27.47
CA GLY A 830 66.14 -14.39 -28.33
C GLY A 830 65.22 -13.79 -29.40
N ALA A 831 63.92 -14.08 -29.36
CA ALA A 831 62.93 -13.44 -30.22
C ALA A 831 62.87 -11.92 -29.93
N ARG A 832 62.65 -11.12 -30.98
CA ARG A 832 62.65 -9.65 -30.91
C ARG A 832 61.29 -9.11 -31.34
N GLU A 833 60.77 -8.18 -30.56
CA GLU A 833 59.56 -7.43 -30.83
C GLU A 833 59.84 -5.93 -30.76
N VAL A 834 58.95 -5.10 -31.30
CA VAL A 834 59.11 -3.64 -31.30
C VAL A 834 57.87 -3.03 -30.66
N MET A 835 58.07 -2.23 -29.62
CA MET A 835 57.03 -1.40 -29.02
C MET A 835 57.03 -0.04 -29.73
N HIS A 836 55.84 0.50 -29.95
CA HIS A 836 55.64 1.83 -30.50
C HIS A 836 54.89 2.69 -29.49
N VAL A 837 55.43 3.88 -29.19
CA VAL A 837 54.75 4.91 -28.41
C VAL A 837 54.49 6.08 -29.33
N THR A 838 53.22 6.44 -29.48
CA THR A 838 52.81 7.64 -30.23
C THR A 838 52.91 8.83 -29.29
N LEU A 839 53.57 9.90 -29.75
CA LEU A 839 53.67 11.15 -29.01
C LEU A 839 52.96 12.23 -29.82
N GLU A 840 51.78 12.65 -29.39
CA GLU A 840 51.05 13.75 -30.00
C GLU A 840 51.51 15.10 -29.42
N GLY A 841 51.20 16.20 -30.11
CA GLY A 841 51.51 17.55 -29.61
C GLY A 841 52.99 17.97 -29.58
N VAL A 842 53.95 17.05 -29.71
CA VAL A 842 55.39 17.35 -29.55
C VAL A 842 55.95 18.20 -30.71
N SER A 843 56.41 19.41 -30.38
CA SER A 843 56.94 20.37 -31.36
C SER A 843 58.43 20.18 -31.70
N ASP A 844 59.20 19.48 -30.85
CA ASP A 844 60.62 19.11 -31.07
C ASP A 844 60.86 17.62 -30.84
N LEU A 845 60.54 16.80 -31.86
CA LEU A 845 60.87 15.37 -31.90
C LEU A 845 62.35 15.14 -32.26
N SER A 846 63.30 15.73 -31.54
CA SER A 846 64.73 15.42 -31.74
C SER A 846 65.21 14.35 -30.75
N LEU A 847 65.99 13.37 -31.24
CA LEU A 847 66.50 12.26 -30.42
C LEU A 847 67.19 12.75 -29.12
N PRO A 848 68.04 13.80 -29.13
CA PRO A 848 68.67 14.31 -27.91
C PRO A 848 67.68 14.92 -26.90
N ALA A 849 66.58 15.51 -27.36
CA ALA A 849 65.56 16.09 -26.48
C ALA A 849 64.73 14.98 -25.81
N ILE A 850 64.33 13.96 -26.58
CA ILE A 850 63.54 12.84 -26.08
C ILE A 850 64.38 11.89 -25.21
N SER A 851 65.60 11.54 -25.64
CA SER A 851 66.48 10.62 -24.89
C SER A 851 66.93 11.13 -23.53
N ALA A 852 66.78 12.43 -23.24
CA ALA A 852 67.07 12.98 -21.91
C ALA A 852 66.04 12.58 -20.85
N GLY A 853 64.81 12.25 -21.27
CA GLY A 853 63.71 11.80 -20.40
C GLY A 853 63.40 10.31 -20.53
N ILE A 854 64.21 9.52 -21.27
CA ILE A 854 64.02 8.05 -21.35
C ILE A 854 64.79 7.39 -20.23
N GLU A 855 64.10 6.57 -19.44
CA GLU A 855 64.69 5.75 -18.38
C GLU A 855 64.37 4.27 -18.64
N ILE A 856 65.37 3.40 -18.57
CA ILE A 856 65.16 1.95 -18.54
C ILE A 856 65.57 1.46 -17.16
N LEU A 857 64.60 0.90 -16.43
CA LEU A 857 64.70 0.57 -15.01
C LEU A 857 64.79 -0.93 -14.79
#